data_AF-A0A238DA36-F1
#
_entry.id   AF-A0A238DA36-F1
#
_cell.length_a   1.000
_cell.length_b   1.000
_cell.length_c   1.000
_cell.angle_alpha   90.00
_cell.angle_beta   90.00
_cell.angle_gamma   90.00
#
_symmetry.space_group_name_H-M   'P 1'
#
loop_
_entity.id
_entity.type
_entity.pdbx_description
1 polymer ?
#
loop_
_entity_poly.entity_id
_entity_poly.type
_entity_poly.pdbx_seq_one_letter_code
_entity_poly.pdbx_strand_id
1 'polypeptide(L)'
;MLDQTTTFYRTFEDAFRGSRELIRQRLCQYAPFIQPLAILYPHGEALDLGCGRGEWLEVISEQGFSARGVDLDDGMLAACIERGLQTSHQDAVSALEACADESLCIVSAFHVAEHISIDALQTLVAEALRTLKPGGILILETPNPENLTVGSCSFYLDPTHQRPIPPQLLAFLPESAGFARSKVVRLQEAPELRDAQDIGLLQVIEGVSPDYAVVAQKAALGSILSAFDSAFQTEYGLTLSVLAQRYESAWKERHVVLGQALEAAQAATLCREEALRNDTQTRLDALRDELQAQSEAIATHADARLQASVAEIRNETAAQRDAMQLRFMQQEDTQQYLYWEMQQQQNTIAVLVEQMRTIRQPWWRRLFKPRQSFMPLPENRRASEVQLSLQRIMAAPPPPKANSDIAVSQTQNPAASPIITKETMKQQPMPSIQHIAELFALDGETFVVEAYRNLLAREPDEHGMRYYLGRLAMGKRKSAVIAQIAKSPECQSVAKIGGLAQLMAEERRVAHWFWQIFGRRQRLEEGLHSGINELARIQQHNLMRLEDTTTQCTHQIIAAVQRMSDANFERHAEIIALIRAFPRPVEDSQPLVITALSPQTTEPPHLSRETVLSLFRAILGREPENEEVIHRHSLLPSAAVLREALIQSDEFQARLAALTEHARGIFKQQLQAKLADIGI
;
A
#
# COMPACT_ATOMS: atom_id res chain seq x y z
N MET A 1 27.39 -60.08 28.02
CA MET A 1 27.07 -58.66 27.74
C MET A 1 26.41 -58.61 26.36
N LEU A 2 25.15 -59.04 26.28
CA LEU A 2 24.35 -59.14 25.05
C LEU A 2 22.91 -58.79 25.47
N ASP A 3 22.59 -57.49 25.60
CA ASP A 3 21.27 -57.07 26.12
C ASP A 3 20.90 -55.56 25.94
N GLN A 4 21.74 -54.73 25.31
CA GLN A 4 21.48 -53.27 25.22
C GLN A 4 21.40 -52.72 23.80
N THR A 5 22.28 -53.14 22.88
CA THR A 5 22.20 -52.74 21.47
C THR A 5 20.99 -53.36 20.76
N THR A 6 20.81 -54.67 20.89
CA THR A 6 19.65 -55.41 20.35
C THR A 6 18.32 -54.86 20.87
N THR A 7 18.21 -54.69 22.19
CA THR A 7 17.03 -54.13 22.86
C THR A 7 16.74 -52.70 22.41
N PHE A 8 17.78 -51.88 22.17
CA PHE A 8 17.63 -50.55 21.61
C PHE A 8 17.13 -50.58 20.15
N TYR A 9 17.72 -51.41 19.28
CA TYR A 9 17.36 -51.47 17.86
C TYR A 9 15.92 -51.95 17.65
N ARG A 10 15.49 -52.99 18.38
CA ARG A 10 14.08 -53.42 18.42
C ARG A 10 13.14 -52.32 18.89
N THR A 11 13.48 -51.62 19.99
CA THR A 11 12.66 -50.50 20.50
C THR A 11 12.61 -49.32 19.52
N PHE A 12 13.68 -49.10 18.76
CA PHE A 12 13.77 -48.09 17.70
C PHE A 12 12.87 -48.46 16.52
N GLU A 13 12.93 -49.68 16.00
CA GLU A 13 12.00 -50.13 14.97
C GLU A 13 10.53 -50.05 15.42
N ASP A 14 10.18 -50.53 16.61
CA ASP A 14 8.80 -50.49 17.12
C ASP A 14 8.27 -49.05 17.22
N ALA A 15 9.16 -48.07 17.47
CA ALA A 15 8.82 -46.64 17.54
C ALA A 15 8.77 -45.94 16.18
N PHE A 16 9.61 -46.31 15.21
CA PHE A 16 9.77 -45.59 13.93
C PHE A 16 9.20 -46.32 12.70
N ARG A 17 9.24 -47.66 12.65
CA ARG A 17 8.68 -48.47 11.55
C ARG A 17 7.16 -48.69 11.70
N GLY A 18 6.67 -48.69 12.94
CA GLY A 18 5.25 -48.79 13.29
C GLY A 18 4.81 -50.19 13.70
N SER A 19 3.52 -50.33 14.03
CA SER A 19 2.97 -51.59 14.55
C SER A 19 2.91 -52.70 13.49
N ARG A 20 3.00 -53.95 13.97
CA ARG A 20 2.86 -55.17 13.18
C ARG A 20 1.62 -55.16 12.28
N GLU A 21 0.49 -54.70 12.79
CA GLU A 21 -0.78 -54.65 12.04
C GLU A 21 -0.72 -53.64 10.88
N LEU A 22 -0.04 -52.50 11.05
CA LEU A 22 0.18 -51.50 10.01
C LEU A 22 1.17 -52.01 8.95
N ILE A 23 2.25 -52.68 9.37
CA ILE A 23 3.26 -53.26 8.47
C ILE A 23 2.64 -54.38 7.63
N ARG A 24 1.87 -55.29 8.25
CA ARG A 24 1.10 -56.31 7.52
C ARG A 24 0.14 -55.70 6.49
N GLN A 25 -0.58 -54.62 6.83
CA GLN A 25 -1.46 -53.92 5.89
C GLN A 25 -0.70 -53.32 4.69
N ARG A 26 0.49 -52.75 4.92
CA ARG A 26 1.36 -52.24 3.84
C ARG A 26 1.84 -53.35 2.92
N LEU A 27 2.28 -54.48 3.49
CA LEU A 27 2.78 -55.64 2.76
C LEU A 27 1.71 -56.36 1.92
N CYS A 28 0.43 -56.28 2.27
CA CYS A 28 -0.66 -56.82 1.45
C CYS A 28 -0.71 -56.25 0.01
N GLN A 29 -0.05 -55.11 -0.27
CA GLN A 29 0.01 -54.52 -1.61
C GLN A 29 0.75 -55.40 -2.63
N TYR A 30 1.58 -56.36 -2.19
CA TYR A 30 2.26 -57.32 -3.07
C TYR A 30 1.40 -58.49 -3.52
N ALA A 31 0.21 -58.69 -2.94
CA ALA A 31 -0.68 -59.81 -3.25
C ALA A 31 -0.91 -60.03 -4.78
N PRO A 32 -1.14 -58.99 -5.62
CA PRO A 32 -1.30 -59.18 -7.07
C PRO A 32 -0.09 -59.78 -7.80
N PHE A 33 1.12 -59.61 -7.26
CA PHE A 33 2.35 -60.17 -7.83
C PHE A 33 2.61 -61.62 -7.40
N ILE A 34 2.07 -62.06 -6.25
CA ILE A 34 2.33 -63.40 -5.70
C ILE A 34 1.15 -64.37 -5.84
N GLN A 35 -0.09 -63.90 -5.92
CA GLN A 35 -1.26 -64.79 -6.04
C GLN A 35 -1.22 -65.73 -7.27
N PRO A 36 -0.74 -65.33 -8.47
CA PRO A 36 -0.59 -66.28 -9.57
C PRO A 36 0.45 -67.38 -9.30
N LEU A 37 1.47 -67.13 -8.46
CA LEU A 37 2.43 -68.16 -8.05
C LEU A 37 1.82 -69.20 -7.11
N ALA A 38 0.85 -68.83 -6.27
CA ALA A 38 0.19 -69.80 -5.38
C ALA A 38 -0.65 -70.82 -6.18
N ILE A 39 -1.15 -70.43 -7.37
CA ILE A 39 -1.86 -71.29 -8.31
C ILE A 39 -0.88 -72.14 -9.12
N LEU A 40 0.23 -71.56 -9.57
CA LEU A 40 1.26 -72.24 -10.38
C LEU A 40 2.10 -73.25 -9.57
N TYR A 41 2.41 -72.89 -8.33
CA TYR A 41 3.22 -73.66 -7.38
C TYR A 41 2.51 -73.72 -6.01
N PRO A 42 1.46 -74.54 -5.85
CA PRO A 42 0.81 -74.74 -4.56
C PRO A 42 1.80 -75.21 -3.50
N HIS A 43 1.78 -74.58 -2.32
CA HIS A 43 2.78 -74.78 -1.24
C HIS A 43 4.23 -74.56 -1.71
N GLY A 44 4.43 -73.63 -2.63
CA GLY A 44 5.74 -73.24 -3.11
C GLY A 44 6.60 -72.61 -2.01
N GLU A 45 7.89 -72.97 -2.00
CA GLU A 45 8.90 -72.37 -1.11
C GLU A 45 9.08 -70.88 -1.38
N ALA A 46 9.24 -70.09 -0.32
CA ALA A 46 9.52 -68.66 -0.36
C ALA A 46 10.57 -68.28 0.70
N LEU A 47 11.53 -67.45 0.32
CA LEU A 47 12.64 -67.00 1.18
C LEU A 47 12.60 -65.48 1.37
N ASP A 48 12.58 -65.06 2.63
CA ASP A 48 12.68 -63.64 3.02
C ASP A 48 14.07 -63.35 3.59
N LEU A 49 14.71 -62.29 3.09
CA LEU A 49 16.07 -61.90 3.40
C LEU A 49 16.03 -60.62 4.23
N GLY A 50 16.65 -60.63 5.42
CA GLY A 50 16.44 -59.56 6.40
C GLY A 50 14.99 -59.57 6.90
N CYS A 51 14.49 -60.76 7.27
CA CYS A 51 13.07 -60.93 7.58
C CYS A 51 12.62 -60.18 8.84
N GLY A 52 13.55 -59.70 9.66
CA GLY A 52 13.30 -58.96 10.89
C GLY A 52 12.30 -59.70 11.79
N ARG A 53 11.19 -59.03 12.09
CA ARG A 53 10.09 -59.56 12.92
C ARG A 53 9.04 -60.33 12.11
N GLY A 54 9.32 -60.70 10.86
CA GLY A 54 8.60 -61.73 10.13
C GLY A 54 7.13 -61.42 9.79
N GLU A 55 6.69 -60.15 9.83
CA GLU A 55 5.34 -59.76 9.41
C GLU A 55 5.04 -60.21 7.96
N TRP A 56 6.05 -60.22 7.09
CA TRP A 56 5.91 -60.74 5.73
C TRP A 56 5.75 -62.26 5.70
N LEU A 57 6.56 -63.01 6.47
CA LEU A 57 6.48 -64.48 6.56
C LEU A 57 5.06 -64.95 6.93
N GLU A 58 4.39 -64.24 7.83
CA GLU A 58 2.98 -64.48 8.14
C GLU A 58 2.09 -64.24 6.91
N VAL A 59 2.22 -63.08 6.25
CA VAL A 59 1.41 -62.69 5.07
C VAL A 59 1.58 -63.66 3.91
N ILE A 60 2.79 -64.13 3.58
CA ILE A 60 2.99 -65.12 2.52
C ILE A 60 2.56 -66.54 2.92
N SER A 61 2.66 -66.91 4.20
CA SER A 61 2.06 -68.15 4.71
C SER A 61 0.53 -68.14 4.56
N GLU A 62 -0.11 -67.00 4.83
CA GLU A 62 -1.55 -66.79 4.63
C GLU A 62 -1.99 -66.81 3.16
N GLN A 63 -1.08 -66.49 2.21
CA GLN A 63 -1.31 -66.71 0.77
C GLN A 63 -1.00 -68.16 0.31
N GLY A 64 -0.59 -69.06 1.22
CA GLY A 64 -0.45 -70.50 0.95
C GLY A 64 0.96 -70.99 0.61
N PHE A 65 1.99 -70.15 0.77
CA PHE A 65 3.40 -70.50 0.51
C PHE A 65 4.08 -71.15 1.73
N SER A 66 5.10 -71.97 1.48
CA SER A 66 6.03 -72.45 2.50
C SER A 66 7.08 -71.36 2.77
N ALA A 67 6.81 -70.51 3.77
CA ALA A 67 7.62 -69.34 4.06
C ALA A 67 8.75 -69.63 5.07
N ARG A 68 9.97 -69.18 4.77
CA ARG A 68 11.08 -69.10 5.74
C ARG A 68 11.89 -67.82 5.57
N GLY A 69 12.49 -67.33 6.65
CA GLY A 69 13.28 -66.10 6.66
C GLY A 69 14.68 -66.25 7.24
N VAL A 70 15.57 -65.32 6.87
CA VAL A 70 16.91 -65.19 7.47
C VAL A 70 17.16 -63.76 7.92
N ASP A 71 17.92 -63.61 9.00
CA ASP A 71 18.33 -62.32 9.55
C ASP A 71 19.69 -62.44 10.28
N LEU A 72 20.27 -61.32 10.68
CA LEU A 72 21.51 -61.21 11.46
C LEU A 72 21.28 -60.68 12.88
N ASP A 73 20.07 -60.24 13.25
CA ASP A 73 19.72 -59.90 14.64
C ASP A 73 18.89 -61.01 15.32
N ASP A 74 19.54 -61.79 16.19
CA ASP A 74 18.89 -62.77 17.07
C ASP A 74 17.69 -62.19 17.87
N GLY A 75 17.70 -60.89 18.19
CA GLY A 75 16.61 -60.24 18.91
C GLY A 75 15.34 -59.99 18.08
N MET A 76 15.50 -59.88 16.76
CA MET A 76 14.37 -59.87 15.82
C MET A 76 13.86 -61.30 15.60
N LEU A 77 14.78 -62.25 15.40
CA LEU A 77 14.46 -63.66 15.22
C LEU A 77 13.75 -64.28 16.44
N ALA A 78 14.07 -63.85 17.66
CA ALA A 78 13.37 -64.28 18.87
C ALA A 78 11.84 -64.11 18.76
N ALA A 79 11.38 -62.95 18.27
CA ALA A 79 9.96 -62.67 18.08
C ALA A 79 9.33 -63.56 16.99
N CYS A 80 10.11 -64.03 16.00
CA CYS A 80 9.66 -64.94 14.95
C CYS A 80 9.53 -66.38 15.49
N ILE A 81 10.51 -66.82 16.28
CA ILE A 81 10.52 -68.12 16.96
C ILE A 81 9.35 -68.24 17.94
N GLU A 82 9.04 -67.18 18.70
CA GLU A 82 7.88 -67.11 19.61
C GLU A 82 6.53 -67.34 18.90
N ARG A 83 6.43 -67.02 17.61
CA ARG A 83 5.25 -67.25 16.75
C ARG A 83 5.31 -68.55 15.94
N GLY A 84 6.39 -69.32 16.05
CA GLY A 84 6.60 -70.55 15.27
C GLY A 84 6.92 -70.32 13.79
N LEU A 85 7.39 -69.12 13.42
CA LEU A 85 7.83 -68.82 12.06
C LEU A 85 9.19 -69.49 11.77
N GLN A 86 9.33 -70.08 10.58
CA GLN A 86 10.59 -70.72 10.17
C GLN A 86 11.65 -69.65 9.91
N THR A 87 12.60 -69.49 10.83
CA THR A 87 13.67 -68.50 10.71
C THR A 87 15.01 -69.03 11.21
N SER A 88 16.11 -68.46 10.70
CA SER A 88 17.47 -68.83 11.09
C SER A 88 18.45 -67.67 10.96
N HIS A 89 19.37 -67.53 11.92
CA HIS A 89 20.44 -66.53 11.89
C HIS A 89 21.44 -66.84 10.77
N GLN A 90 21.36 -66.11 9.66
CA GLN A 90 22.21 -66.32 8.47
C GLN A 90 22.26 -65.05 7.61
N ASP A 91 23.41 -64.80 6.99
CA ASP A 91 23.58 -63.76 5.97
C ASP A 91 22.68 -64.01 4.74
N ALA A 92 22.14 -62.93 4.17
CA ALA A 92 21.18 -62.96 3.07
C ALA A 92 21.73 -63.58 1.78
N VAL A 93 22.98 -63.26 1.41
CA VAL A 93 23.61 -63.80 0.19
C VAL A 93 23.94 -65.28 0.41
N SER A 94 24.58 -65.59 1.54
CA SER A 94 24.91 -66.96 1.97
C SER A 94 23.68 -67.88 2.05
N ALA A 95 22.50 -67.34 2.37
CA ALA A 95 21.24 -68.08 2.40
C ALA A 95 20.71 -68.42 0.99
N LEU A 96 20.89 -67.53 0.00
CA LEU A 96 20.57 -67.81 -1.40
C LEU A 96 21.57 -68.78 -2.03
N GLU A 97 22.87 -68.60 -1.80
CA GLU A 97 23.93 -69.51 -2.29
C GLU A 97 23.69 -70.96 -1.84
N ALA A 98 23.20 -71.14 -0.60
CA ALA A 98 22.84 -72.45 -0.06
C ALA A 98 21.54 -73.07 -0.65
N CYS A 99 20.75 -72.31 -1.41
CA CYS A 99 19.54 -72.81 -2.06
C CYS A 99 19.83 -73.46 -3.42
N ALA A 100 19.09 -74.52 -3.76
CA ALA A 100 19.17 -75.17 -5.06
C ALA A 100 18.56 -74.31 -6.19
N ASP A 101 19.04 -74.52 -7.41
CA ASP A 101 18.46 -73.97 -8.64
C ASP A 101 16.96 -74.27 -8.72
N GLU A 102 16.17 -73.27 -9.11
CA GLU A 102 14.71 -73.37 -9.32
C GLU A 102 13.93 -74.02 -8.14
N SER A 103 14.39 -73.80 -6.90
CA SER A 103 13.74 -74.28 -5.68
C SER A 103 12.67 -73.32 -5.14
N LEU A 104 12.90 -72.00 -5.24
CA LEU A 104 12.07 -70.94 -4.65
C LEU A 104 11.04 -70.40 -5.63
N CYS A 105 9.92 -69.91 -5.14
CA CYS A 105 8.86 -69.26 -5.94
C CYS A 105 8.90 -67.74 -5.76
N ILE A 106 9.24 -67.30 -4.54
CA ILE A 106 9.39 -65.90 -4.14
C ILE A 106 10.74 -65.75 -3.42
N VAL A 107 11.48 -64.71 -3.75
CA VAL A 107 12.58 -64.16 -2.94
C VAL A 107 12.19 -62.72 -2.60
N SER A 108 12.31 -62.33 -1.34
CA SER A 108 12.05 -60.96 -0.91
C SER A 108 13.16 -60.42 -0.03
N ALA A 109 13.36 -59.11 -0.06
CA ALA A 109 14.17 -58.38 0.91
C ALA A 109 13.54 -57.01 1.17
N PHE A 110 13.18 -56.74 2.42
CA PHE A 110 12.49 -55.51 2.84
C PHE A 110 13.41 -54.69 3.75
N HIS A 111 13.86 -53.53 3.28
CA HIS A 111 14.85 -52.71 3.96
C HIS A 111 16.18 -53.44 4.19
N VAL A 112 16.80 -53.86 3.08
CA VAL A 112 18.10 -54.57 3.07
C VAL A 112 19.05 -53.99 2.03
N ALA A 113 18.54 -53.58 0.86
CA ALA A 113 19.34 -53.08 -0.25
C ALA A 113 20.19 -51.85 0.14
N GLU A 114 19.67 -51.02 1.04
CA GLU A 114 20.32 -49.82 1.57
C GLU A 114 21.41 -50.10 2.62
N HIS A 115 21.42 -51.28 3.25
CA HIS A 115 22.43 -51.67 4.24
C HIS A 115 23.62 -52.45 3.62
N ILE A 116 23.42 -53.11 2.48
CA ILE A 116 24.45 -53.95 1.82
C ILE A 116 25.23 -53.22 0.71
N SER A 117 26.41 -53.74 0.36
CA SER A 117 27.21 -53.17 -0.75
C SER A 117 26.56 -53.46 -2.11
N ILE A 118 26.89 -52.65 -3.12
CA ILE A 118 26.38 -52.87 -4.49
C ILE A 118 26.84 -54.20 -5.08
N ASP A 119 28.04 -54.65 -4.74
CA ASP A 119 28.58 -55.93 -5.19
C ASP A 119 27.80 -57.09 -4.56
N ALA A 120 27.49 -57.01 -3.26
CA ALA A 120 26.65 -57.99 -2.57
C ALA A 120 25.20 -57.99 -3.09
N LEU A 121 24.65 -56.81 -3.41
CA LEU A 121 23.33 -56.67 -4.02
C LEU A 121 23.28 -57.25 -5.44
N GLN A 122 24.37 -57.13 -6.22
CA GLN A 122 24.50 -57.81 -7.52
C GLN A 122 24.52 -59.33 -7.37
N THR A 123 25.27 -59.88 -6.40
CA THR A 123 25.26 -61.32 -6.11
C THR A 123 23.87 -61.78 -5.65
N LEU A 124 23.21 -61.04 -4.74
CA LEU A 124 21.85 -61.34 -4.28
C LEU A 124 20.85 -61.43 -5.44
N VAL A 125 20.89 -60.47 -6.38
CA VAL A 125 20.02 -60.47 -7.57
C VAL A 125 20.33 -61.63 -8.51
N ALA A 126 21.61 -61.96 -8.73
CA ALA A 126 22.00 -63.08 -9.58
C ALA A 126 21.59 -64.44 -8.98
N GLU A 127 21.83 -64.63 -7.68
CA GLU A 127 21.48 -65.85 -6.96
C GLU A 127 19.96 -66.01 -6.82
N ALA A 128 19.22 -64.91 -6.63
CA ALA A 128 17.76 -64.94 -6.72
C ALA A 128 17.28 -65.45 -8.10
N LEU A 129 17.88 -65.00 -9.21
CA LEU A 129 17.55 -65.48 -10.55
C LEU A 129 17.88 -66.97 -10.75
N ARG A 130 18.95 -67.47 -10.14
CA ARG A 130 19.30 -68.90 -10.12
C ARG A 130 18.28 -69.72 -9.32
N THR A 131 17.98 -69.31 -8.09
CA THR A 131 17.15 -70.07 -7.14
C THR A 131 15.66 -70.00 -7.42
N LEU A 132 15.17 -68.95 -8.07
CA LEU A 132 13.75 -68.81 -8.44
C LEU A 132 13.33 -69.81 -9.52
N LYS A 133 12.08 -70.27 -9.46
CA LYS A 133 11.40 -71.06 -10.50
C LYS A 133 11.02 -70.20 -11.70
N PRO A 134 10.73 -70.80 -12.87
CA PRO A 134 10.21 -70.08 -14.02
C PRO A 134 8.97 -69.25 -13.67
N GLY A 135 9.01 -67.93 -13.90
CA GLY A 135 7.93 -67.01 -13.55
C GLY A 135 7.92 -66.56 -12.09
N GLY A 136 8.83 -67.08 -11.26
CA GLY A 136 9.05 -66.66 -9.88
C GLY A 136 9.46 -65.19 -9.75
N ILE A 137 9.25 -64.64 -8.56
CA ILE A 137 9.31 -63.20 -8.29
C ILE A 137 10.41 -62.87 -7.28
N LEU A 138 11.22 -61.86 -7.60
CA LEU A 138 12.09 -61.14 -6.66
C LEU A 138 11.41 -59.83 -6.25
N ILE A 139 11.40 -59.51 -4.95
CA ILE A 139 10.92 -58.23 -4.39
C ILE A 139 12.07 -57.58 -3.60
N LEU A 140 12.40 -56.33 -3.89
CA LEU A 140 13.38 -55.53 -3.15
C LEU A 140 12.73 -54.19 -2.76
N GLU A 141 12.32 -54.00 -1.50
CA GLU A 141 11.78 -52.72 -0.98
C GLU A 141 12.86 -51.92 -0.22
N THR A 142 12.90 -50.61 -0.44
CA THR A 142 13.89 -49.68 0.13
C THR A 142 13.34 -48.24 0.13
N PRO A 143 13.81 -47.32 1.02
CA PRO A 143 13.33 -45.95 1.09
C PRO A 143 13.57 -45.16 -0.21
N ASN A 144 12.59 -44.35 -0.58
CA ASN A 144 12.54 -43.67 -1.87
C ASN A 144 13.26 -42.31 -1.85
N PRO A 145 14.40 -42.14 -2.54
CA PRO A 145 15.07 -40.84 -2.62
C PRO A 145 14.32 -39.81 -3.49
N GLU A 146 13.26 -40.19 -4.21
CA GLU A 146 12.38 -39.23 -4.88
C GLU A 146 11.51 -38.46 -3.87
N ASN A 147 11.24 -39.01 -2.68
CA ASN A 147 10.67 -38.25 -1.57
C ASN A 147 11.79 -37.39 -0.95
N LEU A 148 11.62 -36.07 -0.97
CA LEU A 148 12.68 -35.15 -0.57
C LEU A 148 12.96 -35.21 0.94
N THR A 149 11.94 -35.45 1.76
CA THR A 149 12.10 -35.63 3.21
C THR A 149 12.84 -36.93 3.53
N VAL A 150 12.60 -38.00 2.78
CA VAL A 150 13.33 -39.27 2.91
C VAL A 150 14.78 -39.11 2.43
N GLY A 151 14.98 -38.80 1.15
CA GLY A 151 16.30 -38.78 0.51
C GLY A 151 17.28 -37.72 1.03
N SER A 152 16.79 -36.68 1.74
CA SER A 152 17.64 -35.63 2.34
C SER A 152 17.71 -35.64 3.86
N CYS A 153 16.82 -36.36 4.57
CA CYS A 153 16.73 -36.32 6.02
C CYS A 153 16.48 -37.69 6.67
N SER A 154 15.27 -38.26 6.54
CA SER A 154 14.92 -39.44 7.37
C SER A 154 15.71 -40.70 7.00
N PHE A 155 16.22 -40.81 5.77
CA PHE A 155 17.16 -41.87 5.39
C PHE A 155 18.43 -41.88 6.25
N TYR A 156 18.89 -40.74 6.77
CA TYR A 156 20.11 -40.63 7.58
C TYR A 156 19.86 -40.72 9.09
N LEU A 157 18.64 -41.11 9.51
CA LEU A 157 18.34 -41.39 10.93
C LEU A 157 18.86 -42.77 11.36
N ASP A 158 18.93 -43.73 10.44
CA ASP A 158 19.66 -44.98 10.67
C ASP A 158 21.14 -44.81 10.25
N PRO A 159 22.12 -45.00 11.15
CA PRO A 159 23.53 -44.83 10.86
C PRO A 159 24.16 -46.02 10.11
N THR A 160 23.42 -47.09 9.85
CA THR A 160 23.88 -48.30 9.13
C THR A 160 23.56 -48.27 7.63
N HIS A 161 22.66 -47.39 7.19
CA HIS A 161 22.39 -47.16 5.78
C HIS A 161 23.64 -46.65 5.03
N GLN A 162 23.95 -47.23 3.87
CA GLN A 162 25.12 -46.84 3.08
C GLN A 162 24.88 -45.61 2.20
N ARG A 163 23.77 -45.59 1.45
CA ARG A 163 23.37 -44.50 0.53
C ARG A 163 21.95 -44.71 -0.02
N PRO A 164 21.18 -43.65 -0.30
CA PRO A 164 19.90 -43.80 -0.98
C PRO A 164 20.08 -44.37 -2.40
N ILE A 165 19.23 -45.32 -2.79
CA ILE A 165 19.31 -45.99 -4.09
C ILE A 165 18.21 -45.42 -5.01
N PRO A 166 18.54 -44.76 -6.14
CA PRO A 166 17.53 -44.29 -7.10
C PRO A 166 16.73 -45.45 -7.70
N PRO A 167 15.39 -45.35 -7.88
CA PRO A 167 14.58 -46.45 -8.40
C PRO A 167 15.03 -46.99 -9.76
N GLN A 168 15.59 -46.13 -10.61
CA GLN A 168 16.13 -46.50 -11.92
C GLN A 168 17.39 -47.38 -11.80
N LEU A 169 18.19 -47.19 -10.73
CA LEU A 169 19.37 -48.00 -10.47
C LEU A 169 18.98 -49.38 -9.92
N LEU A 170 18.04 -49.44 -8.96
CA LEU A 170 17.59 -50.72 -8.41
C LEU A 170 16.86 -51.57 -9.46
N ALA A 171 16.08 -50.95 -10.35
CA ALA A 171 15.39 -51.65 -11.44
C ALA A 171 16.34 -52.20 -12.51
N PHE A 172 17.43 -51.49 -12.79
CA PHE A 172 18.45 -51.93 -13.75
C PHE A 172 19.19 -53.21 -13.31
N LEU A 173 19.34 -53.47 -12.00
CA LEU A 173 20.05 -54.66 -11.52
C LEU A 173 19.42 -55.99 -12.00
N PRO A 174 18.14 -56.32 -11.74
CA PRO A 174 17.53 -57.55 -12.24
C PRO A 174 17.44 -57.59 -13.78
N GLU A 175 17.24 -56.44 -14.44
CA GLU A 175 17.27 -56.37 -15.91
C GLU A 175 18.66 -56.76 -16.47
N SER A 176 19.73 -56.26 -15.85
CA SER A 176 21.11 -56.61 -16.23
C SER A 176 21.50 -58.05 -15.89
N ALA A 177 20.89 -58.64 -14.86
CA ALA A 177 21.11 -60.03 -14.46
C ALA A 177 20.35 -61.04 -15.35
N GLY A 178 19.28 -60.62 -16.03
CA GLY A 178 18.50 -61.47 -16.94
C GLY A 178 17.09 -61.85 -16.48
N PHE A 179 16.49 -61.08 -15.55
CA PHE A 179 15.04 -61.18 -15.31
C PHE A 179 14.27 -60.73 -16.57
N ALA A 180 13.10 -61.33 -16.82
CA ALA A 180 12.34 -61.09 -18.04
C ALA A 180 11.59 -59.73 -18.06
N ARG A 181 11.30 -59.18 -16.88
CA ARG A 181 10.78 -57.81 -16.67
C ARG A 181 10.98 -57.36 -15.23
N SER A 182 11.08 -56.05 -15.04
CA SER A 182 10.98 -55.37 -13.74
C SER A 182 9.73 -54.48 -13.67
N LYS A 183 9.34 -54.08 -12.46
CA LYS A 183 8.40 -52.99 -12.20
C LYS A 183 8.84 -52.24 -10.95
N VAL A 184 8.94 -50.91 -11.04
CA VAL A 184 9.03 -50.04 -9.87
C VAL A 184 7.63 -49.85 -9.30
N VAL A 185 7.44 -50.28 -8.05
CA VAL A 185 6.20 -50.17 -7.29
C VAL A 185 6.44 -49.15 -6.18
N ARG A 186 5.81 -47.97 -6.25
CA ARG A 186 5.92 -46.94 -5.19
C ARG A 186 4.79 -47.11 -4.18
N LEU A 187 5.10 -46.91 -2.91
CA LEU A 187 4.29 -47.42 -1.80
C LEU A 187 4.15 -46.42 -0.66
N GLN A 188 3.13 -46.64 0.16
CA GLN A 188 2.93 -46.03 1.48
C GLN A 188 2.68 -44.50 1.48
N GLU A 189 2.37 -43.88 0.34
CA GLU A 189 1.91 -42.48 0.28
C GLU A 189 0.57 -42.27 0.99
N ALA A 190 0.32 -41.02 1.42
CA ALA A 190 -0.96 -40.60 2.00
C ALA A 190 -2.11 -40.81 0.98
N PRO A 191 -3.15 -41.61 1.30
CA PRO A 191 -4.22 -41.97 0.36
C PRO A 191 -4.93 -40.77 -0.27
N GLU A 192 -5.04 -39.67 0.47
CA GLU A 192 -5.68 -38.42 0.06
C GLU A 192 -4.98 -37.77 -1.14
N LEU A 193 -3.67 -38.00 -1.31
CA LEU A 193 -2.87 -37.40 -2.38
C LEU A 193 -3.00 -38.12 -3.72
N ARG A 194 -3.51 -39.36 -3.74
CA ARG A 194 -3.63 -40.17 -4.97
C ARG A 194 -4.43 -39.44 -6.04
N ASP A 195 -5.62 -38.94 -5.67
CA ASP A 195 -6.55 -38.27 -6.59
C ASP A 195 -6.55 -36.73 -6.47
N ALA A 196 -5.89 -36.16 -5.45
CA ALA A 196 -5.86 -34.71 -5.21
C ALA A 196 -5.24 -33.93 -6.38
N GLN A 197 -5.98 -32.95 -6.90
CA GLN A 197 -5.54 -32.05 -7.98
C GLN A 197 -4.91 -30.76 -7.44
N ASP A 198 -5.51 -30.16 -6.40
CA ASP A 198 -5.00 -28.93 -5.76
C ASP A 198 -3.85 -29.25 -4.79
N ILE A 199 -2.70 -29.61 -5.36
CA ILE A 199 -1.48 -29.93 -4.61
C ILE A 199 -0.81 -28.64 -4.13
N GLY A 200 -0.44 -28.60 -2.85
CA GLY A 200 0.38 -27.58 -2.21
C GLY A 200 1.86 -27.94 -2.17
N LEU A 201 2.75 -26.95 -2.01
CA LEU A 201 4.20 -27.16 -2.11
C LEU A 201 4.76 -28.17 -1.09
N LEU A 202 4.24 -28.18 0.15
CA LEU A 202 4.65 -29.16 1.17
C LEU A 202 4.31 -30.60 0.75
N GLN A 203 3.15 -30.82 0.13
CA GLN A 203 2.76 -32.13 -0.40
C GLN A 203 3.67 -32.60 -1.55
N VAL A 204 4.27 -31.68 -2.32
CA VAL A 204 5.30 -32.05 -3.32
C VAL A 204 6.61 -32.51 -2.66
N ILE A 205 6.95 -31.97 -1.49
CA ILE A 205 8.19 -32.28 -0.76
C ILE A 205 8.03 -33.58 0.05
N GLU A 206 6.92 -33.72 0.76
CA GLU A 206 6.67 -34.76 1.77
C GLU A 206 5.78 -35.90 1.28
N GLY A 207 4.92 -35.64 0.29
CA GLY A 207 3.80 -36.52 -0.12
C GLY A 207 4.08 -37.48 -1.28
N VAL A 208 5.30 -37.47 -1.82
CA VAL A 208 5.81 -38.55 -2.69
C VAL A 208 5.82 -39.86 -1.89
N SER A 209 5.54 -41.01 -2.50
CA SER A 209 5.62 -42.32 -1.83
C SER A 209 6.97 -42.47 -1.09
N PRO A 210 6.98 -42.62 0.24
CA PRO A 210 8.22 -42.60 1.03
C PRO A 210 9.09 -43.83 0.80
N ASP A 211 8.50 -44.96 0.41
CA ASP A 211 9.19 -46.21 0.07
C ASP A 211 8.87 -46.62 -1.37
N TYR A 212 9.75 -47.44 -1.96
CA TYR A 212 9.49 -48.10 -3.22
C TYR A 212 10.10 -49.49 -3.24
N ALA A 213 9.57 -50.34 -4.10
CA ALA A 213 10.15 -51.63 -4.40
C ALA A 213 10.40 -51.84 -5.88
N VAL A 214 11.34 -52.74 -6.17
CA VAL A 214 11.51 -53.35 -7.48
C VAL A 214 10.98 -54.77 -7.40
N VAL A 215 9.94 -55.05 -8.19
CA VAL A 215 9.39 -56.40 -8.38
C VAL A 215 9.87 -56.91 -9.74
N ALA A 216 10.65 -57.99 -9.75
CA ALA A 216 11.23 -58.55 -10.96
C ALA A 216 10.80 -60.00 -11.17
N GLN A 217 10.51 -60.38 -12.42
CA GLN A 217 9.99 -61.71 -12.76
C GLN A 217 10.98 -62.54 -13.59
N LYS A 218 11.29 -63.76 -13.14
CA LYS A 218 12.11 -64.71 -13.90
C LYS A 218 11.37 -65.17 -15.16
N ALA A 219 12.11 -65.44 -16.24
CA ALA A 219 11.55 -65.91 -17.50
C ALA A 219 10.67 -67.17 -17.35
N ALA A 220 9.62 -67.28 -18.16
CA ALA A 220 8.70 -68.41 -18.20
C ALA A 220 8.05 -68.53 -19.59
N LEU A 221 7.18 -69.54 -19.76
CA LEU A 221 6.24 -69.59 -20.88
C LEU A 221 5.32 -68.37 -20.85
N GLY A 222 4.97 -67.82 -22.02
CA GLY A 222 4.13 -66.62 -22.11
C GLY A 222 2.77 -66.75 -21.41
N SER A 223 2.19 -67.94 -21.38
CA SER A 223 0.95 -68.26 -20.65
C SER A 223 1.06 -68.17 -19.12
N ILE A 224 2.26 -68.35 -18.57
CA ILE A 224 2.55 -68.10 -17.15
C ILE A 224 2.66 -66.59 -16.92
N LEU A 225 3.48 -65.90 -17.74
CA LEU A 225 3.71 -64.46 -17.58
C LEU A 225 2.42 -63.65 -17.72
N SER A 226 1.51 -64.03 -18.63
CA SER A 226 0.23 -63.33 -18.83
C SER A 226 -0.67 -63.30 -17.59
N ALA A 227 -0.51 -64.23 -16.64
CA ALA A 227 -1.28 -64.23 -15.40
C ALA A 227 -0.92 -63.07 -14.44
N PHE A 228 0.21 -62.40 -14.66
CA PHE A 228 0.72 -61.29 -13.84
C PHE A 228 0.60 -59.93 -14.55
N ASP A 229 0.15 -59.90 -15.82
CA ASP A 229 0.20 -58.70 -16.65
C ASP A 229 -0.55 -57.51 -16.04
N SER A 230 -1.69 -57.76 -15.38
CA SER A 230 -2.45 -56.73 -14.65
C SER A 230 -1.61 -56.03 -13.58
N ALA A 231 -0.79 -56.77 -12.83
CA ALA A 231 0.07 -56.22 -11.79
C ALA A 231 1.25 -55.44 -12.40
N PHE A 232 1.91 -55.97 -13.46
CA PHE A 232 3.01 -55.26 -14.11
C PHE A 232 2.56 -54.02 -14.91
N GLN A 233 1.33 -53.99 -15.42
CA GLN A 233 0.74 -52.85 -16.14
C GLN A 233 0.14 -51.76 -15.23
N THR A 234 -0.24 -52.09 -14.01
CA THR A 234 -0.78 -51.11 -13.04
C THR A 234 0.30 -50.09 -12.65
N GLU A 235 -0.05 -48.81 -12.56
CA GLU A 235 0.83 -47.77 -12.01
C GLU A 235 0.63 -47.64 -10.50
N TYR A 236 1.72 -47.49 -9.75
CA TYR A 236 1.73 -47.53 -8.29
C TYR A 236 2.37 -46.28 -7.69
N GLY A 237 1.74 -45.77 -6.63
CA GLY A 237 2.22 -44.66 -5.82
C GLY A 237 2.31 -43.32 -6.55
N LEU A 238 3.07 -42.39 -5.97
CA LEU A 238 3.23 -41.02 -6.43
C LEU A 238 4.72 -40.70 -6.64
N THR A 239 5.05 -40.09 -7.77
CA THR A 239 6.39 -39.56 -8.05
C THR A 239 6.48 -38.07 -7.71
N LEU A 240 7.71 -37.60 -7.46
CA LEU A 240 8.01 -36.17 -7.37
C LEU A 240 7.56 -35.39 -8.62
N SER A 241 7.70 -36.00 -9.82
CA SER A 241 7.29 -35.38 -11.08
C SER A 241 5.78 -35.20 -11.21
N VAL A 242 4.97 -36.20 -10.80
CA VAL A 242 3.50 -36.11 -10.83
C VAL A 242 3.00 -35.02 -9.88
N LEU A 243 3.50 -34.98 -8.64
CA LEU A 243 3.08 -33.98 -7.66
C LEU A 243 3.55 -32.56 -8.04
N ALA A 244 4.78 -32.42 -8.55
CA ALA A 244 5.27 -31.14 -9.06
C ALA A 244 4.44 -30.64 -10.27
N GLN A 245 4.05 -31.52 -11.19
CA GLN A 245 3.22 -31.17 -12.34
C GLN A 245 1.80 -30.77 -11.93
N ARG A 246 1.17 -31.46 -10.96
CA ARG A 246 -0.12 -31.05 -10.38
C ARG A 246 -0.02 -29.69 -9.70
N TYR A 247 0.99 -29.47 -8.85
CA TYR A 247 1.26 -28.18 -8.20
C TYR A 247 1.44 -27.04 -9.22
N GLU A 248 2.25 -27.24 -10.27
CA GLU A 248 2.48 -26.22 -11.29
C GLU A 248 1.21 -25.92 -12.10
N SER A 249 0.36 -26.93 -12.34
CA SER A 249 -0.92 -26.78 -13.06
C SER A 249 -1.92 -25.98 -12.23
N ALA A 250 -2.13 -26.36 -10.96
CA ALA A 250 -2.97 -25.61 -10.02
C ALA A 250 -2.43 -24.19 -9.77
N TRP A 251 -1.11 -23.99 -9.77
CA TRP A 251 -0.52 -22.65 -9.67
C TRP A 251 -0.83 -21.79 -10.92
N LYS A 252 -0.69 -22.35 -12.13
CA LYS A 252 -1.05 -21.66 -13.39
C LYS A 252 -2.53 -21.27 -13.42
N GLU A 253 -3.42 -22.18 -13.03
CA GLU A 253 -4.86 -21.91 -12.98
C GLU A 253 -5.21 -20.80 -11.99
N ARG A 254 -4.71 -20.89 -10.74
CA ARG A 254 -4.88 -19.82 -9.74
C ARG A 254 -4.31 -18.48 -10.22
N HIS A 255 -3.20 -18.46 -10.97
CA HIS A 255 -2.61 -17.25 -11.51
C HIS A 255 -3.41 -16.64 -12.69
N VAL A 256 -4.07 -17.45 -13.52
CA VAL A 256 -4.98 -16.97 -14.57
C VAL A 256 -6.21 -16.30 -13.95
N VAL A 257 -6.83 -16.94 -12.96
CA VAL A 257 -7.99 -16.39 -12.24
C VAL A 257 -7.63 -15.06 -11.54
N LEU A 258 -6.47 -14.99 -10.88
CA LEU A 258 -5.97 -13.75 -10.26
C LEU A 258 -5.71 -12.64 -11.28
N GLY A 259 -5.18 -12.97 -12.46
CA GLY A 259 -4.98 -12.02 -13.56
C GLY A 259 -6.30 -11.42 -14.05
N GLN A 260 -7.29 -12.28 -14.35
CA GLN A 260 -8.63 -11.85 -14.79
C GLN A 260 -9.35 -11.01 -13.73
N ALA A 261 -9.23 -11.38 -12.45
CA ALA A 261 -9.79 -10.60 -11.34
C ALA A 261 -9.13 -9.21 -11.20
N LEU A 262 -7.82 -9.11 -11.42
CA LEU A 262 -7.08 -7.84 -11.39
C LEU A 262 -7.47 -6.94 -12.58
N GLU A 263 -7.54 -7.49 -13.79
CA GLU A 263 -7.99 -6.76 -14.99
C GLU A 263 -9.43 -6.23 -14.81
N ALA A 264 -10.34 -7.05 -14.29
CA ALA A 264 -11.72 -6.64 -14.00
C ALA A 264 -11.79 -5.54 -12.92
N ALA A 265 -10.97 -5.62 -11.87
CA ALA A 265 -10.89 -4.59 -10.83
C ALA A 265 -10.30 -3.26 -11.34
N GLN A 266 -9.32 -3.32 -12.24
CA GLN A 266 -8.76 -2.14 -12.91
C GLN A 266 -9.79 -1.47 -13.82
N ALA A 267 -10.50 -2.26 -14.66
CA ALA A 267 -11.57 -1.75 -15.52
C ALA A 267 -12.71 -1.12 -14.71
N ALA A 268 -13.14 -1.77 -13.61
CA ALA A 268 -14.16 -1.23 -12.70
C ALA A 268 -13.72 0.10 -12.03
N THR A 269 -12.44 0.23 -11.70
CA THR A 269 -11.86 1.48 -11.16
C THR A 269 -11.89 2.60 -12.20
N LEU A 270 -11.40 2.34 -13.41
CA LEU A 270 -11.38 3.31 -14.51
C LEU A 270 -12.79 3.82 -14.86
N CYS A 271 -13.76 2.92 -15.03
CA CYS A 271 -15.16 3.31 -15.27
C CYS A 271 -15.75 4.17 -14.15
N ARG A 272 -15.31 3.97 -12.90
CA ARG A 272 -15.75 4.76 -11.74
C ARG A 272 -15.11 6.13 -11.69
N GLU A 273 -13.83 6.24 -12.06
CA GLU A 273 -13.13 7.52 -12.21
C GLU A 273 -13.71 8.36 -13.36
N GLU A 274 -14.01 7.75 -14.51
CA GLU A 274 -14.68 8.41 -15.63
C GLU A 274 -16.09 8.89 -15.26
N ALA A 275 -16.88 8.05 -14.57
CA ALA A 275 -18.21 8.44 -14.08
C ALA A 275 -18.15 9.63 -13.12
N LEU A 276 -17.21 9.62 -12.16
CA LEU A 276 -17.00 10.72 -11.22
C LEU A 276 -16.53 12.00 -11.94
N ARG A 277 -15.66 11.87 -12.95
CA ARG A 277 -15.18 12.99 -13.77
C ARG A 277 -16.32 13.62 -14.58
N ASN A 278 -17.22 12.81 -15.14
CA ASN A 278 -18.36 13.30 -15.90
C ASN A 278 -19.41 13.99 -15.01
N ASP A 279 -19.69 13.45 -13.82
CA ASP A 279 -20.57 14.07 -12.81
C ASP A 279 -19.99 15.40 -12.31
N THR A 280 -18.71 15.44 -11.93
CA THR A 280 -18.03 16.67 -11.48
C THR A 280 -17.94 17.72 -12.58
N GLN A 281 -17.68 17.35 -13.84
CA GLN A 281 -17.74 18.27 -14.98
C GLN A 281 -19.16 18.85 -15.16
N THR A 282 -20.19 18.00 -15.14
CA THR A 282 -21.59 18.43 -15.27
C THR A 282 -22.00 19.42 -14.18
N ARG A 283 -21.53 19.23 -12.94
CA ARG A 283 -21.76 20.17 -11.84
C ARG A 283 -21.00 21.50 -12.02
N LEU A 284 -19.77 21.46 -12.53
CA LEU A 284 -18.98 22.67 -12.81
C LEU A 284 -19.60 23.52 -13.92
N ASP A 285 -20.14 22.89 -14.96
CA ASP A 285 -20.82 23.62 -16.04
C ASP A 285 -22.18 24.19 -15.56
N ALA A 286 -22.96 23.44 -14.77
CA ALA A 286 -24.18 23.98 -14.16
C ALA A 286 -23.91 25.19 -13.22
N LEU A 287 -22.84 25.14 -12.42
CA LEU A 287 -22.41 26.27 -11.58
C LEU A 287 -21.90 27.46 -12.40
N ARG A 288 -21.27 27.21 -13.56
CA ARG A 288 -20.86 28.28 -14.50
C ARG A 288 -22.07 28.98 -15.10
N ASP A 289 -23.08 28.22 -15.54
CA ASP A 289 -24.31 28.75 -16.11
C ASP A 289 -25.10 29.57 -15.07
N GLU A 290 -25.20 29.08 -13.83
CA GLU A 290 -25.83 29.84 -12.74
C GLU A 290 -25.06 31.14 -12.44
N LEU A 291 -23.73 31.09 -12.33
CA LEU A 291 -22.90 32.28 -12.08
C LEU A 291 -23.01 33.29 -13.22
N GLN A 292 -23.08 32.83 -14.48
CA GLN A 292 -23.29 33.70 -15.63
C GLN A 292 -24.66 34.37 -15.55
N ALA A 293 -25.74 33.62 -15.32
CA ALA A 293 -27.10 34.16 -15.18
C ALA A 293 -27.21 35.18 -14.03
N GLN A 294 -26.57 34.92 -12.89
CA GLN A 294 -26.46 35.89 -11.79
C GLN A 294 -25.70 37.15 -12.22
N SER A 295 -24.60 37.03 -12.97
CA SER A 295 -23.82 38.18 -13.46
C SER A 295 -24.60 39.04 -14.47
N GLU A 296 -25.38 38.42 -15.36
CA GLU A 296 -26.23 39.11 -16.33
C GLU A 296 -27.41 39.83 -15.65
N ALA A 297 -28.01 39.21 -14.63
CA ALA A 297 -29.04 39.84 -13.81
C ALA A 297 -28.50 41.06 -13.03
N ILE A 298 -27.30 40.96 -12.44
CA ILE A 298 -26.63 42.07 -11.75
C ILE A 298 -26.31 43.20 -12.73
N ALA A 299 -25.77 42.89 -13.91
CA ALA A 299 -25.46 43.88 -14.95
C ALA A 299 -26.73 44.61 -15.44
N THR A 300 -27.81 43.87 -15.68
CA THR A 300 -29.11 44.43 -16.10
C THR A 300 -29.71 45.34 -15.03
N HIS A 301 -29.63 44.95 -13.76
CA HIS A 301 -30.13 45.76 -12.65
C HIS A 301 -29.28 47.02 -12.40
N ALA A 302 -27.96 46.92 -12.60
CA ALA A 302 -27.04 48.05 -12.52
C ALA A 302 -27.29 49.08 -13.63
N ASP A 303 -27.47 48.64 -14.88
CA ASP A 303 -27.78 49.52 -16.01
C ASP A 303 -29.16 50.18 -15.85
N ALA A 304 -30.19 49.43 -15.41
CA ALA A 304 -31.51 50.01 -15.12
C ALA A 304 -31.45 51.10 -14.03
N ARG A 305 -30.62 50.92 -12.99
CA ARG A 305 -30.35 51.97 -11.97
C ARG A 305 -29.62 53.17 -12.55
N LEU A 306 -28.63 52.95 -13.43
CA LEU A 306 -27.88 54.02 -14.07
C LEU A 306 -28.79 54.84 -15.00
N GLN A 307 -29.61 54.19 -15.82
CA GLN A 307 -30.61 54.83 -16.68
C GLN A 307 -31.62 55.67 -15.87
N ALA A 308 -32.11 55.14 -14.74
CA ALA A 308 -33.02 55.86 -13.85
C ALA A 308 -32.38 57.14 -13.28
N SER A 309 -31.15 57.06 -12.76
CA SER A 309 -30.43 58.24 -12.25
C SER A 309 -30.10 59.25 -13.35
N VAL A 310 -29.76 58.80 -14.56
CA VAL A 310 -29.57 59.69 -15.72
C VAL A 310 -30.88 60.38 -16.14
N ALA A 311 -32.03 59.70 -16.04
CA ALA A 311 -33.34 60.29 -16.29
C ALA A 311 -33.73 61.32 -15.22
N GLU A 312 -33.44 61.05 -13.95
CA GLU A 312 -33.64 61.97 -12.82
C GLU A 312 -32.84 63.26 -13.00
N ILE A 313 -31.53 63.16 -13.25
CA ILE A 313 -30.64 64.31 -13.54
C ILE A 313 -31.12 65.10 -14.78
N ARG A 314 -31.63 64.44 -15.81
CA ARG A 314 -32.22 65.11 -16.99
C ARG A 314 -33.50 65.88 -16.64
N ASN A 315 -34.34 65.34 -15.77
CA ASN A 315 -35.56 66.02 -15.33
C ASN A 315 -35.25 67.21 -14.42
N GLU A 316 -34.28 67.08 -13.50
CA GLU A 316 -33.81 68.20 -12.67
C GLU A 316 -33.21 69.32 -13.51
N THR A 317 -32.32 68.99 -14.46
CA THR A 317 -31.68 70.00 -15.32
C THR A 317 -32.67 70.65 -16.30
N ALA A 318 -33.72 69.94 -16.73
CA ALA A 318 -34.84 70.55 -17.45
C ALA A 318 -35.63 71.52 -16.55
N ALA A 319 -36.02 71.10 -15.34
CA ALA A 319 -36.76 71.96 -14.41
C ALA A 319 -35.96 73.22 -14.00
N GLN A 320 -34.64 73.10 -13.81
CA GLN A 320 -33.75 74.24 -13.57
C GLN A 320 -33.70 75.20 -14.78
N ARG A 321 -33.68 74.66 -16.00
CA ARG A 321 -33.70 75.45 -17.24
C ARG A 321 -35.01 76.21 -17.41
N ASP A 322 -36.13 75.54 -17.21
CA ASP A 322 -37.46 76.15 -17.31
C ASP A 322 -37.64 77.24 -16.25
N ALA A 323 -37.21 76.99 -15.00
CA ALA A 323 -37.22 77.99 -13.94
C ALA A 323 -36.30 79.20 -14.22
N MET A 324 -35.16 78.98 -14.89
CA MET A 324 -34.28 80.07 -15.33
C MET A 324 -34.92 80.88 -16.47
N GLN A 325 -35.55 80.23 -17.44
CA GLN A 325 -36.23 80.88 -18.56
C GLN A 325 -37.46 81.69 -18.10
N LEU A 326 -38.20 81.19 -17.11
CA LEU A 326 -39.35 81.88 -16.53
C LEU A 326 -38.92 83.13 -15.71
N ARG A 327 -37.78 83.07 -15.00
CA ARG A 327 -37.14 84.26 -14.40
C ARG A 327 -36.69 85.28 -15.44
N PHE A 328 -36.16 84.82 -16.58
CA PHE A 328 -35.73 85.70 -17.67
C PHE A 328 -36.93 86.47 -18.27
N MET A 329 -38.05 85.78 -18.55
CA MET A 329 -39.29 86.42 -18.98
C MET A 329 -39.80 87.47 -17.97
N GLN A 330 -39.84 87.13 -16.67
CA GLN A 330 -40.23 88.09 -15.63
C GLN A 330 -39.31 89.32 -15.58
N GLN A 331 -38.02 89.15 -15.87
CA GLN A 331 -37.08 90.26 -15.97
C GLN A 331 -37.33 91.12 -17.21
N GLU A 332 -37.66 90.53 -18.36
CA GLU A 332 -38.05 91.26 -19.59
C GLU A 332 -39.36 92.03 -19.40
N ASP A 333 -40.41 91.41 -18.82
CA ASP A 333 -41.68 92.07 -18.50
C ASP A 333 -41.46 93.27 -17.55
N THR A 334 -40.61 93.10 -16.53
CA THR A 334 -40.25 94.17 -15.59
C THR A 334 -39.50 95.31 -16.31
N GLN A 335 -38.59 95.00 -17.24
CA GLN A 335 -37.92 96.03 -18.06
C GLN A 335 -38.90 96.78 -18.97
N GLN A 336 -39.85 96.08 -19.61
CA GLN A 336 -40.88 96.71 -20.44
C GLN A 336 -41.81 97.62 -19.61
N TYR A 337 -42.21 97.20 -18.42
CA TYR A 337 -42.99 98.02 -17.48
C TYR A 337 -42.25 99.31 -17.10
N LEU A 338 -41.00 99.20 -16.66
CA LEU A 338 -40.17 100.35 -16.28
C LEU A 338 -39.93 101.30 -17.46
N TYR A 339 -39.76 100.78 -18.67
CA TYR A 339 -39.62 101.57 -19.88
C TYR A 339 -40.91 102.34 -20.24
N TRP A 340 -42.08 101.69 -20.10
CA TRP A 340 -43.39 102.32 -20.28
C TRP A 340 -43.63 103.42 -19.23
N GLU A 341 -43.32 103.17 -17.96
CA GLU A 341 -43.44 104.15 -16.88
C GLU A 341 -42.52 105.37 -17.12
N MET A 342 -41.28 105.14 -17.57
CA MET A 342 -40.38 106.21 -17.98
C MET A 342 -40.95 107.05 -19.14
N GLN A 343 -41.59 106.43 -20.14
CA GLN A 343 -42.27 107.18 -21.21
C GLN A 343 -43.45 108.01 -20.68
N GLN A 344 -44.24 107.48 -19.74
CA GLN A 344 -45.33 108.26 -19.12
C GLN A 344 -44.80 109.46 -18.32
N GLN A 345 -43.69 109.31 -17.61
CA GLN A 345 -43.02 110.42 -16.93
C GLN A 345 -42.47 111.45 -17.93
N GLN A 346 -41.84 111.01 -19.02
CA GLN A 346 -41.36 111.91 -20.09
C GLN A 346 -42.51 112.69 -20.76
N ASN A 347 -43.64 112.03 -21.06
CA ASN A 347 -44.83 112.69 -21.60
C ASN A 347 -45.43 113.70 -20.59
N THR A 348 -45.48 113.35 -19.30
CA THR A 348 -45.95 114.25 -18.24
C THR A 348 -45.04 115.47 -18.12
N ILE A 349 -43.72 115.29 -18.19
CA ILE A 349 -42.74 116.38 -18.22
C ILE A 349 -42.91 117.23 -19.47
N ALA A 350 -43.16 116.65 -20.64
CA ALA A 350 -43.41 117.41 -21.88
C ALA A 350 -44.66 118.28 -21.79
N VAL A 351 -45.76 117.76 -21.22
CA VAL A 351 -46.99 118.52 -20.95
C VAL A 351 -46.73 119.66 -19.96
N LEU A 352 -46.01 119.41 -18.86
CA LEU A 352 -45.64 120.43 -17.88
C LEU A 352 -44.74 121.52 -18.49
N VAL A 353 -43.79 121.15 -19.34
CA VAL A 353 -42.91 122.10 -20.05
C VAL A 353 -43.72 123.01 -20.98
N GLU A 354 -44.71 122.48 -21.72
CA GLU A 354 -45.53 123.28 -22.63
C GLU A 354 -46.56 124.16 -21.87
N GLN A 355 -47.06 123.71 -20.72
CA GLN A 355 -47.82 124.55 -19.78
C GLN A 355 -46.96 125.68 -19.19
N MET A 356 -45.70 125.42 -18.84
CA MET A 356 -44.76 126.48 -18.42
C MET A 356 -44.40 127.44 -19.56
N ARG A 357 -44.42 126.98 -20.82
CA ARG A 357 -44.13 127.77 -22.03
C ARG A 357 -45.22 128.79 -22.31
N THR A 358 -46.49 128.39 -22.18
CA THR A 358 -47.66 129.25 -22.39
C THR A 358 -47.84 130.32 -21.31
N ILE A 359 -47.25 130.15 -20.12
CA ILE A 359 -47.32 131.11 -18.99
C ILE A 359 -46.21 132.19 -19.05
N ARG A 360 -45.27 132.16 -20.01
CA ARG A 360 -44.07 133.04 -20.02
C ARG A 360 -43.81 133.84 -21.31
N GLN A 361 -44.51 134.96 -21.48
CA GLN A 361 -44.02 136.18 -22.16
C GLN A 361 -44.66 137.44 -21.51
N PRO A 362 -44.02 138.63 -21.49
CA PRO A 362 -42.74 138.84 -20.80
C PRO A 362 -42.69 140.16 -19.99
N TRP A 363 -42.50 140.09 -18.67
CA TRP A 363 -42.36 141.26 -17.80
C TRP A 363 -40.93 141.81 -17.66
N TRP A 364 -39.95 141.19 -18.33
CA TRP A 364 -38.52 141.41 -18.11
C TRP A 364 -37.87 142.49 -18.99
N ARG A 365 -38.65 143.45 -19.50
CA ARG A 365 -38.13 144.57 -20.31
C ARG A 365 -37.60 145.73 -19.45
N ARG A 366 -36.69 145.47 -18.50
CA ARG A 366 -35.89 146.54 -17.86
C ARG A 366 -34.60 146.04 -17.19
N LEU A 367 -33.57 146.90 -17.26
CA LEU A 367 -32.36 146.96 -16.42
C LEU A 367 -31.24 145.91 -16.66
N PHE A 368 -30.28 146.35 -17.50
CA PHE A 368 -28.83 146.14 -17.43
C PHE A 368 -28.13 144.81 -17.84
N LYS A 369 -27.40 144.92 -18.97
CA LYS A 369 -26.10 144.30 -19.26
C LYS A 369 -24.98 144.91 -18.37
N PRO A 370 -23.72 144.42 -18.41
CA PRO A 370 -23.24 143.03 -18.37
C PRO A 370 -22.03 142.85 -17.43
N ARG A 371 -21.58 141.60 -17.21
CA ARG A 371 -20.14 141.34 -16.98
C ARG A 371 -19.73 139.96 -17.49
N GLN A 372 -18.61 139.90 -18.20
CA GLN A 372 -17.97 138.68 -18.69
C GLN A 372 -16.69 138.42 -17.88
N SER A 373 -16.49 137.16 -17.46
CA SER A 373 -15.24 136.53 -16.97
C SER A 373 -15.58 135.02 -16.84
N PHE A 374 -15.51 134.16 -17.86
CA PHE A 374 -14.37 133.72 -18.67
C PHE A 374 -13.35 132.84 -17.91
N MET A 375 -13.50 131.51 -18.12
CA MET A 375 -12.50 130.43 -17.97
C MET A 375 -11.93 130.06 -16.58
N PRO A 376 -11.33 128.84 -16.41
CA PRO A 376 -11.32 127.67 -17.31
C PRO A 376 -11.86 126.36 -16.69
N LEU A 377 -12.12 125.35 -17.53
CA LEU A 377 -12.05 123.93 -17.16
C LEU A 377 -10.58 123.51 -16.94
N PRO A 378 -10.31 122.55 -16.05
CA PRO A 378 -9.50 121.42 -16.50
C PRO A 378 -9.94 120.04 -15.98
N GLU A 379 -9.79 119.05 -16.87
CA GLU A 379 -9.26 117.69 -16.61
C GLU A 379 -9.77 116.89 -15.39
N ASN A 380 -10.95 116.30 -15.55
CA ASN A 380 -11.13 114.84 -15.59
C ASN A 380 -10.00 113.97 -14.96
N ARG A 381 -10.00 113.78 -13.62
CA ARG A 381 -9.21 112.73 -12.94
C ARG A 381 -9.72 112.39 -11.53
N ARG A 382 -9.83 111.08 -11.25
CA ARG A 382 -9.97 110.42 -9.93
C ARG A 382 -11.29 110.67 -9.16
N ALA A 383 -11.69 109.80 -8.23
CA ALA A 383 -11.54 108.34 -8.13
C ALA A 383 -12.42 107.80 -6.97
N SER A 384 -13.27 106.82 -7.26
CA SER A 384 -13.96 105.94 -6.31
C SER A 384 -14.32 104.66 -7.08
N GLU A 385 -13.76 103.50 -6.71
CA GLU A 385 -14.39 102.50 -5.81
C GLU A 385 -15.59 101.81 -6.49
N VAL A 386 -15.54 100.51 -6.84
CA VAL A 386 -14.54 99.46 -6.55
C VAL A 386 -14.30 98.56 -7.78
N GLN A 387 -13.08 98.52 -8.32
CA GLN A 387 -12.68 97.46 -9.27
C GLN A 387 -11.14 97.25 -9.29
N LEU A 388 -10.69 96.17 -8.63
CA LEU A 388 -9.30 95.69 -8.54
C LEU A 388 -9.36 94.16 -8.38
N SER A 389 -8.58 93.30 -9.06
CA SER A 389 -7.55 93.54 -10.08
C SER A 389 -7.51 92.37 -11.09
N LEU A 390 -6.95 92.62 -12.28
CA LEU A 390 -6.74 91.61 -13.33
C LEU A 390 -5.26 91.57 -13.75
N GLN A 391 -4.77 90.36 -14.10
CA GLN A 391 -3.51 90.04 -14.81
C GLN A 391 -2.13 90.33 -14.16
N ARG A 392 -1.33 89.25 -13.99
CA ARG A 392 0.05 88.97 -14.53
C ARG A 392 0.78 87.98 -13.62
N ILE A 393 1.16 86.77 -14.07
CA ILE A 393 2.25 86.36 -14.99
C ILE A 393 3.64 86.29 -14.30
N MET A 394 4.19 85.06 -14.22
CA MET A 394 5.60 84.61 -13.99
C MET A 394 6.27 84.63 -12.58
N ALA A 395 6.37 83.42 -12.01
CA ALA A 395 7.57 82.74 -11.41
C ALA A 395 8.37 83.28 -10.17
N ALA A 396 8.20 82.59 -9.02
CA ALA A 396 9.21 82.14 -8.00
C ALA A 396 10.05 83.20 -7.21
N PRO A 397 10.82 82.87 -6.12
CA PRO A 397 11.05 81.59 -5.40
C PRO A 397 10.73 81.63 -3.85
N PRO A 398 11.58 81.31 -2.80
CA PRO A 398 11.17 80.55 -1.60
C PRO A 398 11.59 81.19 -0.21
N PRO A 399 11.95 80.44 0.87
CA PRO A 399 11.23 79.51 1.79
C PRO A 399 10.98 80.16 3.20
N PRO A 400 10.61 79.43 4.30
CA PRO A 400 11.63 78.79 5.18
C PRO A 400 11.22 77.52 5.99
N LYS A 401 12.21 77.02 6.75
CA LYS A 401 12.27 75.96 7.80
C LYS A 401 11.11 75.99 8.84
N ALA A 402 10.59 74.91 9.43
CA ALA A 402 11.14 73.68 10.08
C ALA A 402 11.41 73.82 11.61
N ASN A 403 11.51 72.68 12.33
CA ASN A 403 11.51 72.48 13.81
C ASN A 403 10.12 72.57 14.48
N SER A 404 9.80 71.88 15.60
CA SER A 404 10.46 70.76 16.34
C SER A 404 9.49 70.12 17.36
N ASP A 405 9.97 69.11 18.11
CA ASP A 405 9.51 68.68 19.45
C ASP A 405 8.20 67.84 19.59
N ILE A 406 7.96 67.06 20.67
CA ILE A 406 8.75 66.00 21.37
C ILE A 406 7.83 65.35 22.44
N ALA A 407 8.12 64.09 22.84
CA ALA A 407 7.59 63.38 24.04
C ALA A 407 6.08 63.01 24.06
N VAL A 408 5.54 62.05 24.85
CA VAL A 408 5.95 60.87 25.68
C VAL A 408 4.62 60.10 25.97
N SER A 409 4.47 58.78 26.20
CA SER A 409 5.30 57.71 26.79
C SER A 409 4.99 56.35 26.10
N GLN A 410 5.93 55.41 25.91
CA GLN A 410 6.17 54.21 26.76
C GLN A 410 4.90 53.49 27.27
N THR A 411 4.73 52.18 27.05
CA THR A 411 5.59 51.12 27.62
C THR A 411 6.25 50.12 26.65
N GLN A 412 7.55 49.89 26.87
CA GLN A 412 8.40 48.69 26.70
C GLN A 412 7.86 47.53 25.79
N ASN A 413 8.47 47.08 24.67
CA ASN A 413 9.89 46.83 24.25
C ASN A 413 10.54 45.60 24.96
N PRO A 414 11.47 44.79 24.37
CA PRO A 414 11.96 44.60 22.97
C PRO A 414 11.54 43.21 22.39
N ALA A 415 11.80 42.74 21.15
CA ALA A 415 12.83 42.89 20.11
C ALA A 415 14.07 41.95 20.18
N ALA A 416 14.38 41.32 19.03
CA ALA A 416 15.60 40.58 18.64
C ALA A 416 15.95 39.22 19.30
N SER A 417 16.41 38.28 18.45
CA SER A 417 17.00 36.98 18.83
C SER A 417 18.37 37.13 19.49
N PRO A 418 18.84 36.12 20.25
CA PRO A 418 19.83 35.23 19.62
C PRO A 418 19.74 33.74 20.02
N ILE A 419 20.60 32.96 19.37
CA ILE A 419 20.92 31.54 19.62
C ILE A 419 21.29 31.30 21.10
N ILE A 420 20.63 30.33 21.74
CA ILE A 420 21.24 29.50 22.81
C ILE A 420 20.90 28.02 22.55
N THR A 421 21.88 27.17 22.79
CA THR A 421 21.88 25.71 22.60
C THR A 421 20.88 24.97 23.49
N LYS A 422 20.47 23.77 23.05
CA LYS A 422 19.89 22.73 23.92
C LYS A 422 20.87 21.56 24.17
N GLU A 423 22.08 21.92 24.58
CA GLU A 423 22.65 21.23 25.74
C GLU A 423 21.91 21.84 26.97
N THR A 424 21.42 21.12 27.96
CA THR A 424 21.80 19.77 28.41
C THR A 424 20.58 19.02 28.93
N MET A 425 20.27 17.85 28.36
CA MET A 425 19.62 16.78 29.13
C MET A 425 20.64 15.66 29.32
N LYS A 426 20.78 15.21 30.57
CA LYS A 426 21.96 14.48 31.04
C LYS A 426 22.19 13.19 30.24
N GLN A 427 23.39 13.05 29.69
CA GLN A 427 23.91 11.74 29.28
C GLN A 427 23.93 10.81 30.50
N GLN A 428 22.99 9.86 30.56
CA GLN A 428 23.25 8.59 31.19
C GLN A 428 23.93 7.71 30.13
N PRO A 429 25.16 7.22 30.35
CA PRO A 429 25.76 6.23 29.47
C PRO A 429 25.05 4.89 29.66
N MET A 430 23.92 4.73 28.98
CA MET A 430 23.29 3.43 28.75
C MET A 430 24.27 2.52 28.00
N PRO A 431 24.27 1.20 28.27
CA PRO A 431 25.33 0.33 27.81
C PRO A 431 25.40 0.28 26.28
N SER A 432 26.60 0.50 25.74
CA SER A 432 26.93 0.15 24.36
C SER A 432 26.73 -1.35 24.16
N ILE A 433 25.96 -1.75 23.15
CA ILE A 433 25.61 -3.15 22.95
C ILE A 433 26.87 -3.99 22.69
N GLN A 434 27.10 -4.99 23.55
CA GLN A 434 28.33 -5.79 23.50
C GLN A 434 28.14 -7.10 22.75
N HIS A 435 26.92 -7.62 22.69
CA HIS A 435 26.58 -8.88 22.04
C HIS A 435 25.36 -8.74 21.12
N ILE A 436 25.40 -9.41 19.97
CA ILE A 436 24.34 -9.35 18.95
C ILE A 436 22.96 -9.81 19.44
N ALA A 437 22.92 -10.61 20.52
CA ALA A 437 21.68 -11.03 21.19
C ALA A 437 20.87 -9.85 21.75
N GLU A 438 21.54 -8.77 22.18
CA GLU A 438 20.89 -7.56 22.68
C GLU A 438 20.17 -6.82 21.53
N LEU A 439 20.79 -6.75 20.34
CA LEU A 439 20.12 -6.23 19.13
C LEU A 439 18.90 -7.09 18.76
N PHE A 440 18.97 -8.42 18.86
CA PHE A 440 17.83 -9.29 18.55
C PHE A 440 16.61 -9.08 19.48
N ALA A 441 16.84 -8.64 20.72
CA ALA A 441 15.81 -8.33 21.70
C ALA A 441 15.11 -6.97 21.48
N LEU A 442 15.61 -6.14 20.56
CA LEU A 442 14.98 -4.88 20.16
C LEU A 442 14.09 -5.09 18.93
N ASP A 443 12.99 -4.34 18.83
CA ASP A 443 12.03 -4.41 17.73
C ASP A 443 11.79 -3.05 17.07
N GLY A 444 11.21 -3.08 15.87
CA GLY A 444 10.76 -1.89 15.14
C GLY A 444 11.85 -0.84 14.93
N GLU A 445 11.55 0.41 15.27
CA GLU A 445 12.43 1.56 15.11
C GLU A 445 13.67 1.45 16.00
N THR A 446 13.51 1.08 17.28
CA THR A 446 14.60 0.91 18.25
C THR A 446 15.65 -0.09 17.76
N PHE A 447 15.23 -1.15 17.08
CA PHE A 447 16.14 -2.11 16.43
C PHE A 447 16.99 -1.46 15.32
N VAL A 448 16.37 -0.65 14.45
CA VAL A 448 17.08 0.00 13.34
C VAL A 448 18.02 1.10 13.86
N VAL A 449 17.58 1.89 14.84
CA VAL A 449 18.41 2.89 15.54
C VAL A 449 19.65 2.25 16.13
N GLU A 450 19.50 1.23 16.98
CA GLU A 450 20.66 0.61 17.64
C GLU A 450 21.52 -0.21 16.68
N ALA A 451 20.96 -0.82 15.64
CA ALA A 451 21.76 -1.45 14.60
C ALA A 451 22.66 -0.42 13.88
N TYR A 452 22.14 0.75 13.51
CA TYR A 452 22.93 1.84 12.92
C TYR A 452 23.97 2.39 13.90
N ARG A 453 23.55 2.71 15.13
CA ARG A 453 24.41 3.31 16.16
C ARG A 453 25.59 2.42 16.51
N ASN A 454 25.38 1.10 16.65
CA ASN A 454 26.43 0.16 17.05
C ASN A 454 27.26 -0.38 15.85
N LEU A 455 26.71 -0.45 14.62
CA LEU A 455 27.43 -0.95 13.43
C LEU A 455 28.12 0.16 12.60
N LEU A 456 27.49 1.33 12.47
CA LEU A 456 27.95 2.43 11.62
C LEU A 456 28.42 3.66 12.41
N ALA A 457 28.29 3.66 13.75
CA ALA A 457 28.62 4.78 14.63
C ALA A 457 27.86 6.09 14.31
N ARG A 458 26.67 5.99 13.71
CA ARG A 458 25.77 7.11 13.38
C ARG A 458 24.30 6.72 13.58
N GLU A 459 23.43 7.72 13.65
CA GLU A 459 21.98 7.50 13.54
C GLU A 459 21.57 7.10 12.10
N PRO A 460 20.44 6.40 11.93
CA PRO A 460 19.82 6.21 10.63
C PRO A 460 19.29 7.54 10.08
N ASP A 461 19.50 7.75 8.79
CA ASP A 461 18.84 8.77 7.99
C ASP A 461 17.39 8.37 7.68
N GLU A 462 16.52 9.35 7.35
CA GLU A 462 15.07 9.11 7.12
C GLU A 462 14.80 8.06 6.03
N HIS A 463 15.66 7.99 5.01
CA HIS A 463 15.59 6.99 3.95
C HIS A 463 16.04 5.61 4.43
N GLY A 464 17.20 5.51 5.10
CA GLY A 464 17.71 4.28 5.73
C GLY A 464 16.73 3.70 6.75
N MET A 465 16.10 4.55 7.56
CA MET A 465 15.05 4.16 8.51
C MET A 465 13.87 3.50 7.80
N ARG A 466 13.24 4.20 6.85
CA ARG A 466 12.11 3.68 6.07
C ARG A 466 12.46 2.38 5.34
N TYR A 467 13.66 2.29 4.76
CA TYR A 467 14.13 1.13 4.01
C TYR A 467 14.20 -0.13 4.88
N TYR A 468 14.81 -0.06 6.06
CA TYR A 468 14.94 -1.23 6.93
C TYR A 468 13.66 -1.55 7.70
N LEU A 469 12.88 -0.56 8.13
CA LEU A 469 11.54 -0.79 8.72
C LEU A 469 10.58 -1.47 7.73
N GLY A 470 10.47 -0.95 6.51
CA GLY A 470 9.64 -1.56 5.46
C GLY A 470 10.04 -3.01 5.18
N ARG A 471 11.34 -3.31 5.16
CA ARG A 471 11.83 -4.68 4.98
C ARG A 471 11.55 -5.61 6.16
N LEU A 472 11.58 -5.12 7.40
CA LEU A 472 11.17 -5.88 8.58
C LEU A 472 9.67 -6.19 8.54
N ALA A 473 8.84 -5.21 8.15
CA ALA A 473 7.40 -5.41 7.93
C ALA A 473 7.11 -6.42 6.81
N MET A 474 7.93 -6.44 5.74
CA MET A 474 7.91 -7.48 4.69
C MET A 474 8.57 -8.82 5.12
N GLY A 475 8.70 -9.08 6.42
CA GLY A 475 9.16 -10.37 6.96
C GLY A 475 10.64 -10.68 6.77
N LYS A 476 11.51 -9.71 6.42
CA LYS A 476 12.96 -9.97 6.40
C LYS A 476 13.47 -10.15 7.83
N ARG A 477 14.16 -11.26 8.09
CA ARG A 477 14.78 -11.58 9.39
C ARG A 477 15.71 -10.45 9.86
N LYS A 478 15.67 -10.12 11.16
CA LYS A 478 16.63 -9.21 11.83
C LYS A 478 18.10 -9.58 11.51
N SER A 479 18.41 -10.87 11.41
CA SER A 479 19.74 -11.39 11.03
C SER A 479 20.22 -10.88 9.67
N ALA A 480 19.35 -10.91 8.66
CA ALA A 480 19.66 -10.47 7.30
C ALA A 480 19.75 -8.93 7.19
N VAL A 481 19.07 -8.19 8.07
CA VAL A 481 19.22 -6.73 8.20
C VAL A 481 20.58 -6.40 8.82
N ILE A 482 20.93 -6.99 9.97
CA ILE A 482 22.24 -6.82 10.61
C ILE A 482 23.37 -7.21 9.64
N ALA A 483 23.27 -8.37 8.98
CA ALA A 483 24.26 -8.84 8.01
C ALA A 483 24.32 -8.00 6.72
N GLN A 484 23.34 -7.16 6.42
CA GLN A 484 23.39 -6.19 5.32
C GLN A 484 24.06 -4.89 5.77
N ILE A 485 23.69 -4.35 6.94
CA ILE A 485 24.31 -3.15 7.51
C ILE A 485 25.80 -3.41 7.79
N ALA A 486 26.16 -4.57 8.36
CA ALA A 486 27.55 -4.96 8.61
C ALA A 486 28.36 -5.34 7.35
N LYS A 487 27.72 -5.39 6.16
CA LYS A 487 28.39 -5.53 4.86
C LYS A 487 28.55 -4.19 4.13
N SER A 488 27.98 -3.10 4.64
CA SER A 488 28.15 -1.78 4.02
C SER A 488 29.61 -1.31 4.17
N PRO A 489 30.12 -0.50 3.23
CA PRO A 489 31.46 0.09 3.35
C PRO A 489 31.56 1.14 4.48
N GLU A 490 30.43 1.51 5.10
CA GLU A 490 30.37 2.41 6.26
C GLU A 490 30.61 1.69 7.60
N CYS A 491 30.61 0.35 7.65
CA CYS A 491 30.65 -0.38 8.93
C CYS A 491 32.03 -0.32 9.61
N GLN A 492 32.09 0.29 10.80
CA GLN A 492 33.34 0.59 11.51
C GLN A 492 33.68 -0.41 12.63
N SER A 493 32.74 -1.28 13.02
CA SER A 493 32.74 -1.96 14.32
C SER A 493 32.59 -3.49 14.26
N VAL A 494 32.77 -4.11 13.09
CA VAL A 494 32.58 -5.58 12.88
C VAL A 494 33.29 -6.45 13.93
N ALA A 495 34.44 -6.00 14.45
CA ALA A 495 35.24 -6.69 15.46
C ALA A 495 34.88 -6.37 16.93
N LYS A 496 33.91 -5.49 17.20
CA LYS A 496 33.55 -5.03 18.56
C LYS A 496 32.29 -5.68 19.16
N ILE A 497 31.39 -6.21 18.33
CA ILE A 497 30.14 -6.83 18.78
C ILE A 497 30.28 -8.35 18.77
N GLY A 498 30.13 -8.98 19.93
CA GLY A 498 30.15 -10.43 20.08
C GLY A 498 29.04 -11.12 19.28
N GLY A 499 29.36 -12.27 18.69
CA GLY A 499 28.45 -13.06 17.84
C GLY A 499 28.28 -12.52 16.39
N LEU A 500 28.62 -11.26 16.11
CA LEU A 500 28.44 -10.67 14.77
C LEU A 500 29.21 -11.41 13.67
N ALA A 501 30.48 -11.76 13.92
CA ALA A 501 31.30 -12.50 12.97
C ALA A 501 30.74 -13.91 12.65
N GLN A 502 30.15 -14.58 13.64
CA GLN A 502 29.50 -15.88 13.46
C GLN A 502 28.23 -15.75 12.62
N LEU A 503 27.35 -14.79 12.95
CA LEU A 503 26.15 -14.51 12.16
C LEU A 503 26.48 -14.12 10.72
N MET A 504 27.55 -13.37 10.49
CA MET A 504 28.03 -13.05 9.14
C MET A 504 28.55 -14.29 8.39
N ALA A 505 29.08 -15.30 9.08
CA ALA A 505 29.47 -16.58 8.47
C ALA A 505 28.25 -17.48 8.18
N GLU A 506 27.24 -17.48 9.06
CA GLU A 506 25.99 -18.22 8.89
C GLU A 506 25.15 -17.66 7.73
N GLU A 507 24.91 -16.34 7.67
CA GLU A 507 24.24 -15.70 6.54
C GLU A 507 25.07 -15.78 5.23
N ARG A 508 26.40 -15.97 5.29
CA ARG A 508 27.22 -16.33 4.11
C ARG A 508 26.95 -17.77 3.65
N ARG A 509 26.84 -18.75 4.56
CA ARG A 509 26.47 -20.14 4.21
C ARG A 509 25.07 -20.22 3.61
N VAL A 510 24.09 -19.57 4.23
CA VAL A 510 22.70 -19.49 3.72
C VAL A 510 22.68 -18.88 2.32
N ALA A 511 23.39 -17.77 2.09
CA ALA A 511 23.48 -17.16 0.76
C ALA A 511 24.17 -18.06 -0.27
N HIS A 512 25.29 -18.71 0.08
CA HIS A 512 26.03 -19.58 -0.84
C HIS A 512 25.21 -20.82 -1.24
N TRP A 513 24.44 -21.39 -0.30
CA TRP A 513 23.50 -22.47 -0.58
C TRP A 513 22.35 -22.02 -1.49
N PHE A 514 21.77 -20.83 -1.24
CA PHE A 514 20.75 -20.24 -2.12
C PHE A 514 21.25 -20.01 -3.57
N TRP A 515 22.47 -19.50 -3.72
CA TRP A 515 23.05 -19.19 -5.04
C TRP A 515 23.37 -20.43 -5.89
N GLN A 516 23.65 -21.58 -5.27
CA GLN A 516 23.79 -22.86 -5.98
C GLN A 516 22.46 -23.33 -6.61
N ILE A 517 21.32 -23.03 -5.97
CA ILE A 517 20.00 -23.56 -6.35
C ILE A 517 19.25 -22.63 -7.31
N PHE A 518 19.38 -21.30 -7.18
CA PHE A 518 18.51 -20.31 -7.85
C PHE A 518 19.16 -19.47 -8.97
N GLY A 519 20.14 -20.01 -9.68
CA GLY A 519 20.89 -19.36 -10.78
C GLY A 519 20.12 -18.88 -12.02
N ARG A 520 18.78 -18.76 -11.96
CA ARG A 520 17.92 -18.15 -13.01
C ARG A 520 17.07 -16.98 -12.52
N ARG A 521 17.08 -16.61 -11.22
CA ARG A 521 16.12 -15.64 -10.66
C ARG A 521 16.40 -14.17 -11.02
N GLN A 522 17.66 -13.83 -11.33
CA GLN A 522 18.09 -12.44 -11.58
C GLN A 522 17.23 -11.72 -12.64
N ARG A 523 16.88 -12.38 -13.75
CA ARG A 523 16.03 -11.79 -14.81
C ARG A 523 14.59 -11.45 -14.37
N LEU A 524 14.05 -12.16 -13.37
CA LEU A 524 12.72 -11.87 -12.83
C LEU A 524 12.77 -10.70 -11.84
N GLU A 525 13.83 -10.60 -11.03
CA GLU A 525 14.02 -9.46 -10.14
C GLU A 525 14.38 -8.18 -10.92
N GLU A 526 15.21 -8.27 -11.97
CA GLU A 526 15.46 -7.17 -12.92
C GLU A 526 14.20 -6.75 -13.66
N GLY A 527 13.40 -7.71 -14.15
CA GLY A 527 12.12 -7.44 -14.81
C GLY A 527 11.09 -6.76 -13.88
N LEU A 528 10.99 -7.21 -12.63
CA LEU A 528 10.06 -6.63 -11.66
C LEU A 528 10.51 -5.23 -11.20
N HIS A 529 11.80 -5.01 -10.94
CA HIS A 529 12.31 -3.66 -10.65
C HIS A 529 12.18 -2.73 -11.86
N SER A 530 12.35 -3.23 -13.09
CA SER A 530 12.08 -2.46 -14.31
C SER A 530 10.61 -2.03 -14.37
N GLY A 531 9.67 -2.97 -14.16
CA GLY A 531 8.24 -2.68 -14.14
C GLY A 531 7.83 -1.69 -13.04
N ILE A 532 8.37 -1.83 -11.82
CA ILE A 532 8.12 -0.90 -10.70
C ILE A 532 8.70 0.49 -11.01
N ASN A 533 9.90 0.59 -11.57
CA ASN A 533 10.51 1.86 -11.94
C ASN A 533 9.77 2.54 -13.11
N GLU A 534 9.24 1.78 -14.06
CA GLU A 534 8.46 2.31 -15.17
C GLU A 534 7.06 2.78 -14.70
N LEU A 535 6.41 2.05 -13.78
CA LEU A 535 5.18 2.50 -13.12
C LEU A 535 5.41 3.78 -12.29
N ALA A 536 6.51 3.85 -11.54
CA ALA A 536 6.89 5.06 -10.79
C ALA A 536 7.13 6.26 -11.72
N ARG A 537 7.80 6.05 -12.88
CA ARG A 537 7.95 7.07 -13.93
C ARG A 537 6.61 7.51 -14.51
N ILE A 538 5.69 6.59 -14.79
CA ILE A 538 4.36 6.90 -15.31
C ILE A 538 3.56 7.70 -14.28
N GLN A 539 3.58 7.32 -12.99
CA GLN A 539 2.95 8.11 -11.92
C GLN A 539 3.58 9.51 -11.80
N GLN A 540 4.91 9.62 -11.80
CA GLN A 540 5.60 10.91 -11.67
C GLN A 540 5.40 11.82 -12.91
N HIS A 541 5.31 11.25 -14.10
CA HIS A 541 4.95 11.97 -15.32
C HIS A 541 3.49 12.46 -15.28
N ASN A 542 2.56 11.62 -14.81
CA ASN A 542 1.15 12.01 -14.65
C ASN A 542 0.96 13.07 -13.55
N LEU A 543 1.72 13.00 -12.45
CA LEU A 543 1.73 14.03 -11.40
C LEU A 543 2.19 15.39 -11.95
N MET A 544 3.34 15.46 -12.63
CA MET A 544 3.79 16.71 -13.26
C MET A 544 2.78 17.24 -14.28
N ARG A 545 2.05 16.37 -14.99
CA ARG A 545 1.02 16.78 -15.96
C ARG A 545 -0.26 17.30 -15.31
N LEU A 546 -0.57 16.87 -14.09
CA LEU A 546 -1.65 17.41 -13.24
C LEU A 546 -1.23 18.76 -12.61
N GLU A 547 0.04 18.89 -12.22
CA GLU A 547 0.62 20.16 -11.73
C GLU A 547 0.69 21.21 -12.85
N ASP A 548 1.13 20.85 -14.06
CA ASP A 548 1.12 21.74 -15.24
C ASP A 548 -0.29 22.21 -15.58
N THR A 549 -1.28 21.30 -15.60
CA THR A 549 -2.66 21.67 -15.95
C THR A 549 -3.36 22.48 -14.86
N THR A 550 -3.11 22.23 -13.58
CA THR A 550 -3.62 23.10 -12.48
C THR A 550 -2.90 24.45 -12.45
N THR A 551 -1.60 24.50 -12.76
CA THR A 551 -0.84 25.75 -12.91
C THR A 551 -1.33 26.56 -14.12
N GLN A 552 -1.62 25.92 -15.24
CA GLN A 552 -2.14 26.56 -16.44
C GLN A 552 -3.57 27.08 -16.23
N CYS A 553 -4.44 26.30 -15.57
CA CYS A 553 -5.79 26.75 -15.21
C CYS A 553 -5.76 27.92 -14.22
N THR A 554 -4.92 27.88 -13.18
CA THR A 554 -4.80 29.00 -12.23
C THR A 554 -4.23 30.26 -12.91
N HIS A 555 -3.23 30.15 -13.79
CA HIS A 555 -2.77 31.28 -14.59
C HIS A 555 -3.85 31.85 -15.52
N GLN A 556 -4.69 31.01 -16.15
CA GLN A 556 -5.81 31.49 -16.99
C GLN A 556 -6.89 32.19 -16.16
N ILE A 557 -7.21 31.67 -14.97
CA ILE A 557 -8.17 32.29 -14.04
C ILE A 557 -7.62 33.63 -13.53
N ILE A 558 -6.37 33.69 -13.08
CA ILE A 558 -5.72 34.93 -12.64
C ILE A 558 -5.70 35.96 -13.77
N ALA A 559 -5.32 35.57 -15.00
CA ALA A 559 -5.33 36.46 -16.16
C ALA A 559 -6.75 36.87 -16.61
N ALA A 560 -7.79 36.10 -16.30
CA ALA A 560 -9.18 36.51 -16.51
C ALA A 560 -9.64 37.53 -15.46
N VAL A 561 -9.38 37.26 -14.17
CA VAL A 561 -9.67 38.15 -13.05
C VAL A 561 -8.94 39.50 -13.19
N GLN A 562 -7.67 39.49 -13.63
CA GLN A 562 -6.92 40.72 -13.91
C GLN A 562 -7.54 41.52 -15.06
N ARG A 563 -7.87 40.90 -16.20
CA ARG A 563 -8.59 41.59 -17.30
C ARG A 563 -9.95 42.15 -16.86
N MET A 564 -10.67 41.47 -15.97
CA MET A 564 -11.92 41.98 -15.37
C MET A 564 -11.67 43.13 -14.37
N SER A 565 -10.54 43.11 -13.66
CA SER A 565 -10.10 44.20 -12.77
C SER A 565 -9.74 45.44 -13.59
N ASP A 566 -8.90 45.29 -14.61
CA ASP A 566 -8.38 46.39 -15.44
C ASP A 566 -9.50 47.07 -16.23
N ALA A 567 -10.40 46.29 -16.86
CA ALA A 567 -11.58 46.81 -17.56
C ALA A 567 -12.58 47.52 -16.62
N ASN A 568 -12.61 47.15 -15.33
CA ASN A 568 -13.36 47.90 -14.32
C ASN A 568 -12.59 49.14 -13.84
N PHE A 569 -11.27 49.11 -13.80
CA PHE A 569 -10.43 50.22 -13.35
C PHE A 569 -10.45 51.39 -14.35
N GLU A 570 -10.40 51.11 -15.66
CA GLU A 570 -10.58 52.14 -16.70
C GLU A 570 -11.96 52.80 -16.60
N ARG A 571 -13.04 52.01 -16.46
CA ARG A 571 -14.41 52.52 -16.26
C ARG A 571 -14.54 53.36 -14.98
N HIS A 572 -13.91 52.95 -13.88
CA HIS A 572 -13.89 53.73 -12.64
C HIS A 572 -13.05 55.01 -12.77
N ALA A 573 -11.98 55.01 -13.57
CA ALA A 573 -11.19 56.21 -13.83
C ALA A 573 -11.99 57.29 -14.59
N GLU A 574 -12.76 56.89 -15.62
CA GLU A 574 -13.68 57.79 -16.32
C GLU A 574 -14.77 58.34 -15.38
N ILE A 575 -15.38 57.49 -14.57
CA ILE A 575 -16.41 57.89 -13.59
C ILE A 575 -15.84 58.85 -12.52
N ILE A 576 -14.63 58.59 -12.01
CA ILE A 576 -13.96 59.47 -11.03
C ILE A 576 -13.55 60.81 -11.67
N ALA A 577 -13.17 60.83 -12.95
CA ALA A 577 -12.93 62.07 -13.68
C ALA A 577 -14.22 62.89 -13.83
N LEU A 578 -15.36 62.25 -14.11
CA LEU A 578 -16.67 62.88 -14.19
C LEU A 578 -17.14 63.46 -12.84
N ILE A 579 -16.99 62.68 -11.75
CA ILE A 579 -17.41 63.06 -10.39
C ILE A 579 -16.62 64.26 -9.85
N ARG A 580 -15.37 64.46 -10.28
CA ARG A 580 -14.54 65.62 -9.88
C ARG A 580 -14.93 66.94 -10.56
N ALA A 581 -15.87 66.95 -11.51
CA ALA A 581 -16.20 68.12 -12.31
C ALA A 581 -17.31 69.03 -11.74
N PHE A 582 -18.02 68.65 -10.67
CA PHE A 582 -19.15 69.41 -10.13
C PHE A 582 -18.99 69.78 -8.64
N PRO A 583 -19.21 71.05 -8.25
CA PRO A 583 -19.19 71.49 -6.85
C PRO A 583 -20.50 71.16 -6.12
N ARG A 584 -20.41 70.76 -4.84
CA ARG A 584 -21.55 70.51 -3.96
C ARG A 584 -21.82 71.67 -2.99
N PRO A 585 -23.08 71.98 -2.69
CA PRO A 585 -23.51 72.54 -1.40
C PRO A 585 -23.58 71.44 -0.30
N VAL A 586 -23.88 71.83 0.93
CA VAL A 586 -23.80 71.00 2.15
C VAL A 586 -25.08 71.17 2.97
N GLU A 587 -25.57 70.13 3.66
CA GLU A 587 -26.04 70.17 5.06
C GLU A 587 -26.42 68.78 5.63
N ASP A 588 -26.66 68.75 6.94
CA ASP A 588 -26.81 67.60 7.85
C ASP A 588 -28.06 66.71 7.61
N SER A 589 -28.14 65.46 8.07
CA SER A 589 -28.09 65.10 9.50
C SER A 589 -28.02 63.60 9.83
N GLN A 590 -27.84 63.28 11.12
CA GLN A 590 -27.55 61.96 11.70
C GLN A 590 -28.83 61.12 12.04
N PRO A 591 -28.77 60.02 12.81
CA PRO A 591 -28.40 58.67 12.37
C PRO A 591 -29.45 57.60 12.77
N LEU A 592 -29.23 56.32 12.47
CA LEU A 592 -29.98 55.21 13.11
C LEU A 592 -29.17 53.93 13.32
N VAL A 593 -29.26 53.40 14.54
CA VAL A 593 -28.82 52.06 15.03
C VAL A 593 -30.13 51.26 15.19
N ILE A 594 -30.27 49.93 15.12
CA ILE A 594 -29.58 48.75 15.71
C ILE A 594 -30.04 47.49 14.90
N THR A 595 -29.49 46.27 14.97
CA THR A 595 -28.55 45.59 15.88
C THR A 595 -27.73 44.54 15.09
N ALA A 596 -26.62 44.03 15.65
CA ALA A 596 -26.01 42.77 15.19
C ALA A 596 -26.72 41.54 15.79
N LEU A 597 -26.86 40.47 14.99
CA LEU A 597 -27.33 39.16 15.44
C LEU A 597 -26.49 38.06 14.76
N SER A 598 -25.68 37.34 15.54
CA SER A 598 -24.92 36.18 15.06
C SER A 598 -25.80 34.92 15.07
N PRO A 599 -25.90 34.16 13.96
CA PRO A 599 -26.33 32.78 13.99
C PRO A 599 -25.26 31.90 14.67
N GLN A 600 -25.67 30.91 15.44
CA GLN A 600 -24.75 29.98 16.09
C GLN A 600 -24.30 28.88 15.12
N THR A 601 -22.99 28.66 15.00
CA THR A 601 -22.43 27.47 14.36
C THR A 601 -22.46 26.30 15.33
N THR A 602 -23.43 25.40 15.18
CA THR A 602 -23.40 24.09 15.85
C THR A 602 -22.41 23.18 15.12
N GLU A 603 -21.18 23.08 15.62
CA GLU A 603 -20.20 22.11 15.13
C GLU A 603 -20.69 20.67 15.34
N PRO A 604 -20.38 19.73 14.43
CA PRO A 604 -20.70 18.32 14.63
C PRO A 604 -19.82 17.72 15.75
N PRO A 605 -20.23 16.60 16.38
CA PRO A 605 -19.45 15.97 17.44
C PRO A 605 -18.17 15.34 16.89
N HIS A 606 -17.06 16.05 17.01
CA HIS A 606 -15.72 15.54 16.69
C HIS A 606 -15.17 14.68 17.85
N LEU A 607 -14.67 13.48 17.55
CA LEU A 607 -13.90 12.70 18.52
C LEU A 607 -12.51 13.31 18.72
N SER A 608 -12.02 13.31 19.96
CA SER A 608 -10.68 13.80 20.23
C SER A 608 -9.62 12.92 19.55
N ARG A 609 -8.53 13.53 19.08
CA ARG A 609 -7.37 12.81 18.50
C ARG A 609 -6.84 11.73 19.46
N GLU A 610 -6.88 11.98 20.75
CA GLU A 610 -6.45 11.03 21.79
C GLU A 610 -7.41 9.83 21.91
N THR A 611 -8.73 10.04 21.76
CA THR A 611 -9.72 8.96 21.71
C THR A 611 -9.52 8.06 20.49
N VAL A 612 -9.24 8.65 19.32
CA VAL A 612 -8.95 7.91 18.08
C VAL A 612 -7.69 7.06 18.24
N LEU A 613 -6.58 7.65 18.69
CA LEU A 613 -5.32 6.95 18.94
C LEU A 613 -5.48 5.81 19.97
N SER A 614 -6.22 6.05 21.04
CA SER A 614 -6.45 5.06 22.10
C SER A 614 -7.24 3.85 21.61
N LEU A 615 -8.28 4.05 20.79
CA LEU A 615 -9.05 2.95 20.20
C LEU A 615 -8.26 2.13 19.18
N PHE A 616 -7.45 2.77 18.33
CA PHE A 616 -6.54 2.07 17.41
C PHE A 616 -5.52 1.22 18.18
N ARG A 617 -4.86 1.78 19.21
CA ARG A 617 -3.91 1.05 20.07
C ARG A 617 -4.59 -0.09 20.87
N ALA A 618 -5.85 0.07 21.28
CA ALA A 618 -6.57 -0.95 22.04
C ALA A 618 -7.03 -2.13 21.17
N ILE A 619 -7.60 -1.85 20.00
CA ILE A 619 -8.28 -2.83 19.13
C ILE A 619 -7.31 -3.45 18.13
N LEU A 620 -6.57 -2.62 17.38
CA LEU A 620 -5.63 -3.06 16.35
C LEU A 620 -4.19 -3.23 16.90
N GLY A 621 -3.87 -2.65 18.05
CA GLY A 621 -2.54 -2.79 18.67
C GLY A 621 -1.44 -1.94 18.03
N ARG A 622 -1.83 -0.95 17.21
CA ARG A 622 -0.95 -0.02 16.49
C ARG A 622 -1.56 1.38 16.48
N GLU A 623 -0.86 2.34 15.90
CA GLU A 623 -1.42 3.67 15.59
C GLU A 623 -1.92 3.75 14.13
N PRO A 624 -2.78 4.74 13.81
CA PRO A 624 -3.18 5.06 12.44
C PRO A 624 -1.97 5.39 11.56
N GLU A 625 -2.03 5.12 10.25
CA GLU A 625 -0.85 5.31 9.37
C GLU A 625 -0.42 6.78 9.19
N ASN A 626 -1.31 7.75 9.40
CA ASN A 626 -1.06 9.19 9.22
C ASN A 626 -2.20 10.05 9.82
N GLU A 627 -1.99 11.38 9.88
CA GLU A 627 -3.00 12.35 10.37
C GLU A 627 -4.29 12.40 9.54
N GLU A 628 -4.26 12.02 8.26
CA GLU A 628 -5.49 11.97 7.43
C GLU A 628 -6.38 10.79 7.84
N VAL A 629 -5.80 9.65 8.25
CA VAL A 629 -6.56 8.57 8.91
C VAL A 629 -7.10 9.02 10.28
N ILE A 630 -6.32 9.79 11.06
CA ILE A 630 -6.79 10.36 12.35
C ILE A 630 -7.98 11.30 12.12
N HIS A 631 -7.86 12.23 11.18
CA HIS A 631 -8.89 13.21 10.84
C HIS A 631 -10.16 12.53 10.32
N ARG A 632 -10.04 11.53 9.43
CA ARG A 632 -11.20 10.79 8.93
C ARG A 632 -11.98 10.08 10.04
N HIS A 633 -11.30 9.55 11.05
CA HIS A 633 -11.94 8.87 12.17
C HIS A 633 -12.37 9.83 13.31
N SER A 634 -11.83 11.05 13.37
CA SER A 634 -12.33 12.08 14.30
C SER A 634 -13.67 12.69 13.85
N LEU A 635 -14.05 12.52 12.59
CA LEU A 635 -15.37 12.88 12.04
C LEU A 635 -16.50 11.89 12.40
N LEU A 636 -16.20 10.77 13.08
CA LEU A 636 -17.22 9.79 13.47
C LEU A 636 -18.00 10.25 14.71
N PRO A 637 -19.33 10.06 14.76
CA PRO A 637 -20.20 10.72 15.74
C PRO A 637 -20.10 10.18 17.17
N SER A 638 -19.47 9.03 17.41
CA SER A 638 -19.18 8.54 18.76
C SER A 638 -18.05 7.51 18.79
N ALA A 639 -17.42 7.37 19.96
CA ALA A 639 -16.33 6.42 20.18
C ALA A 639 -16.80 4.95 20.06
N ALA A 640 -18.09 4.69 20.31
CA ALA A 640 -18.70 3.38 20.10
C ALA A 640 -18.79 3.02 18.59
N VAL A 641 -19.10 3.98 17.72
CA VAL A 641 -19.11 3.79 16.26
C VAL A 641 -17.71 3.54 15.73
N LEU A 642 -16.70 4.25 16.23
CA LEU A 642 -15.29 3.98 15.89
C LEU A 642 -14.84 2.61 16.39
N ARG A 643 -15.19 2.21 17.62
CA ARG A 643 -14.93 0.85 18.14
C ARG A 643 -15.52 -0.22 17.23
N GLU A 644 -16.78 -0.06 16.82
CA GLU A 644 -17.48 -1.03 15.99
C GLU A 644 -16.87 -1.14 14.58
N ALA A 645 -16.54 -0.01 13.94
CA ALA A 645 -15.85 0.01 12.67
C ALA A 645 -14.46 -0.68 12.72
N LEU A 646 -13.69 -0.46 13.80
CA LEU A 646 -12.39 -1.10 13.98
C LEU A 646 -12.50 -2.62 14.24
N ILE A 647 -13.52 -3.07 14.99
CA ILE A 647 -13.79 -4.49 15.21
C ILE A 647 -14.30 -5.18 13.94
N GLN A 648 -15.05 -4.48 13.08
CA GLN A 648 -15.52 -5.00 11.79
C GLN A 648 -14.45 -4.98 10.69
N SER A 649 -13.29 -4.36 10.92
CA SER A 649 -12.20 -4.28 9.92
C SER A 649 -11.57 -5.64 9.59
N ASP A 650 -11.17 -5.82 8.33
CA ASP A 650 -10.49 -7.03 7.86
C ASP A 650 -9.20 -7.34 8.65
N GLU A 651 -8.48 -6.29 9.08
CA GLU A 651 -7.27 -6.41 9.93
C GLU A 651 -7.60 -7.08 11.28
N PHE A 652 -8.68 -6.65 11.94
CA PHE A 652 -9.12 -7.26 13.20
C PHE A 652 -9.67 -8.68 13.00
N GLN A 653 -10.45 -8.90 11.94
CA GLN A 653 -11.03 -10.22 11.65
C GLN A 653 -9.96 -11.24 11.27
N ALA A 654 -8.99 -10.89 10.43
CA ALA A 654 -7.84 -11.75 10.11
C ALA A 654 -7.01 -12.08 11.36
N ARG A 655 -6.76 -11.09 12.23
CA ARG A 655 -6.07 -11.30 13.50
C ARG A 655 -6.85 -12.23 14.44
N LEU A 656 -8.17 -12.13 14.51
CA LEU A 656 -9.01 -12.99 15.33
C LEU A 656 -9.12 -14.43 14.77
N ALA A 657 -9.16 -14.56 13.45
CA ALA A 657 -9.17 -15.85 12.76
C ALA A 657 -7.88 -16.65 13.02
N ALA A 658 -6.72 -15.98 12.99
CA ALA A 658 -5.41 -16.58 13.22
C ALA A 658 -5.16 -17.09 14.66
N LEU A 659 -6.02 -16.75 15.63
CA LEU A 659 -5.93 -17.24 17.00
C LEU A 659 -6.66 -18.59 17.18
N THR A 660 -6.10 -19.47 18.02
CA THR A 660 -6.75 -20.72 18.43
C THR A 660 -7.93 -20.46 19.35
N GLU A 661 -8.85 -21.44 19.48
CA GLU A 661 -10.09 -21.31 20.26
C GLU A 661 -9.87 -20.80 21.70
N HIS A 662 -8.86 -21.33 22.38
CA HIS A 662 -8.47 -20.91 23.72
C HIS A 662 -7.87 -19.49 23.75
N ALA A 663 -7.00 -19.17 22.78
CA ALA A 663 -6.39 -17.85 22.67
C ALA A 663 -7.40 -16.74 22.33
N ARG A 664 -8.44 -17.05 21.53
CA ARG A 664 -9.57 -16.14 21.25
C ARG A 664 -10.32 -15.75 22.54
N GLY A 665 -10.49 -16.68 23.48
CA GLY A 665 -11.10 -16.42 24.78
C GLY A 665 -10.31 -15.41 25.61
N ILE A 666 -9.00 -15.64 25.76
CA ILE A 666 -8.08 -14.75 26.49
C ILE A 666 -8.01 -13.38 25.81
N PHE A 667 -7.89 -13.33 24.48
CA PHE A 667 -7.84 -12.08 23.71
C PHE A 667 -9.12 -11.24 23.88
N LYS A 668 -10.30 -11.86 23.88
CA LYS A 668 -11.57 -11.15 24.12
C LYS A 668 -11.64 -10.54 25.53
N GLN A 669 -11.20 -11.27 26.56
CA GLN A 669 -11.15 -10.74 27.94
C GLN A 669 -10.16 -9.56 28.07
N GLN A 670 -8.97 -9.68 27.48
CA GLN A 670 -7.97 -8.61 27.47
C GLN A 670 -8.46 -7.36 26.71
N LEU A 671 -9.18 -7.54 25.60
CA LEU A 671 -9.77 -6.45 24.84
C LEU A 671 -10.90 -5.75 25.62
N GLN A 672 -11.77 -6.51 26.29
CA GLN A 672 -12.80 -5.93 27.16
C GLN A 672 -12.22 -5.10 28.30
N ALA A 673 -11.15 -5.57 28.95
CA ALA A 673 -10.45 -4.81 30.00
C ALA A 673 -9.88 -3.49 29.44
N LYS A 674 -9.15 -3.54 28.31
CA LYS A 674 -8.57 -2.34 27.68
C LYS A 674 -9.60 -1.32 27.22
N LEU A 675 -10.79 -1.75 26.79
CA LEU A 675 -11.86 -0.85 26.38
C LEU A 675 -12.52 -0.19 27.61
N ALA A 676 -12.71 -0.94 28.69
CA ALA A 676 -13.20 -0.41 29.97
C ALA A 676 -12.23 0.63 30.58
N ASP A 677 -10.92 0.42 30.49
CA ASP A 677 -9.90 1.39 30.93
C ASP A 677 -9.95 2.72 30.14
N ILE A 678 -10.52 2.72 28.94
CA ILE A 678 -10.73 3.92 28.08
C ILE A 678 -12.16 4.48 28.24
N GLY A 679 -13.03 3.79 28.99
CA GLY A 679 -14.41 4.21 29.30
C GLY A 679 -15.45 3.89 28.21
N ILE A 680 -15.26 2.81 27.42
CA ILE A 680 -16.05 2.51 26.20
C ILE A 680 -16.59 1.08 26.15
#